data_AF-Q3J7N4-F1
#
_entry.id   AF-Q3J7N4-F1
#
_cell.length_a   1.000
_cell.length_b   1.000
_cell.length_c   1.000
_cell.angle_alpha   90.00
_cell.angle_beta   90.00
_cell.angle_gamma   90.00
#
_symmetry.space_group_name_H-M   'P 1'
#
loop_
_entity.id
_entity.type
_entity.pdbx_description
1 polymer ?
#
loop_
_entity_poly.entity_id
_entity_poly.type
_entity_poly.pdbx_seq_one_letter_code
_entity_poly.pdbx_strand_id
1 'polypeptide(L)'
;MDEYRVLKTVNFDWTMQLQSVWRNSPLHVPGLHENLRTELMETLKERMGSQDQNPLGQIITGPAGAGKTHLLSAIRQEVAALPAWFVLVDMTDIKDFWETVLLGYLNSLQQATSGNRPQFQSLLKHLLNPDVKPQNPFSSFYRTPSRSRKSPLQWLTALLAGKKAQRQEAAPATPRQIAEYGDKELAQVIRQTINRLSTQYPEEIRAHQDALRALMLLNSNDLERANVGYSWLQGMAIDETDRHLFGFLWPQRQPSEIVKSLSWLMSRYAPTLLAFDQLDAIMSQHHITTASSGEGERMTGEQRASQAIIEGIADGFMAVRDTVYRTATILACLEGSWEILRKGSLKSATDRFASPQPLPPINNATLAEEIIALRLAHAYHAHGFTPPYPSWPFQPQVFASAATLLPRELLKRCEEHRLQCLSKGEVIELACFESPPEATETLATIRPDPGLDHAYQELCRQAPIQELLSEEAEDEVLGMLIPALCRCLLRETPLPKSRRGVVDTEFPGDKNYRALHARLRIIDSSQENREQHYCFRALQKTHATAYQNRLNGALTASGIDSKLPFRRLIIVRTTPLPLGKVTREITDKFLQAKGKFAAPNEQDLRTMWALHKLEQQNLPGFEAWLRERHPATQLQWLQETKITECLAADAFPLENNLPLNAKENTDIWAKLPAPKRHNYKATTPSYPSALPVGKILSNPAEKITIPLPLLTQYTGILAGSGSGKTVLLKRWVEEAALLGIPSIVIDRTNTLVSLGEQWPAPPTSWTPEDQEKAEHYHANNEVIIWTPGQADGNPLQLEPLPDLASLLEQPEKFQQALEMAQSTLKEIVAPGKSAHSDYKMDVLTAALKLFAIQKGKTLPDLIAILSHLPAEISTSISSAARLGSEMAQRLQAEIQNNRLFYPESPFLDPGCLFKGTSANRSRISIINLAGLPDLKTQQQFLNQLAITLLGWIKQHSASPSMPVQGFLILDEAEDFIPAEQSTPCKDNLLKLAEYAPTGGLGLVFSTQNPKNIAPPIISDCFTQFAGKASAPAIIEAIREQFKIRGGEEDDIPVLEAGHFYLHTEGMPAPVKVAIPWCLSYHPPHPPEKAEVLKRAAASRLQAQNP
;
A
#
# COMPACT_ATOMS: atom_id res chain seq x y z
N MET A 1 39.96 38.45 11.82
CA MET A 1 39.29 37.14 11.97
C MET A 1 38.84 36.73 10.60
N ASP A 2 38.99 35.46 10.26
CA ASP A 2 38.85 34.96 8.90
C ASP A 2 37.35 34.88 8.56
N GLU A 3 36.81 35.94 7.95
CA GLU A 3 35.42 36.08 7.45
C GLU A 3 34.91 34.80 6.78
N TYR A 4 35.80 34.17 6.01
CA TYR A 4 35.62 32.89 5.36
C TYR A 4 35.29 31.74 6.32
N ARG A 5 35.93 31.67 7.50
CA ARG A 5 35.66 30.64 8.51
C ARG A 5 34.30 30.81 9.18
N VAL A 6 33.85 32.04 9.35
CA VAL A 6 32.53 32.34 9.94
C VAL A 6 31.43 31.99 8.95
N LEU A 7 31.59 32.34 7.67
CA LEU A 7 30.62 31.98 6.63
C LEU A 7 30.53 30.45 6.40
N LYS A 8 31.63 29.72 6.66
CA LYS A 8 31.66 28.24 6.61
C LYS A 8 30.76 27.58 7.66
N THR A 9 30.53 28.22 8.81
CA THR A 9 29.69 27.69 9.90
C THR A 9 28.23 28.13 9.82
N VAL A 10 27.93 29.15 9.00
CA VAL A 10 26.54 29.54 8.67
C VAL A 10 25.85 28.40 7.94
N ASN A 11 24.63 28.09 8.37
CA ASN A 11 23.77 27.09 7.75
C ASN A 11 22.43 27.70 7.33
N PHE A 12 22.18 27.79 6.03
CA PHE A 12 20.89 28.21 5.47
C PHE A 12 19.93 27.03 5.25
N ASP A 13 20.04 25.96 6.04
CA ASP A 13 19.15 24.81 5.94
C ASP A 13 17.69 25.27 5.89
N TRP A 14 17.09 24.96 4.75
CA TRP A 14 15.73 25.34 4.38
C TRP A 14 14.76 24.17 4.57
N THR A 15 15.24 23.01 5.01
CA THR A 15 14.41 21.86 5.37
C THR A 15 14.11 21.87 6.86
N MET A 16 12.83 22.02 7.22
CA MET A 16 12.36 21.75 8.58
C MET A 16 11.78 20.34 8.64
N GLN A 17 12.29 19.53 9.55
CA GLN A 17 11.70 18.23 9.90
C GLN A 17 10.53 18.46 10.86
N LEU A 18 9.48 17.63 10.80
CA LEU A 18 8.26 17.86 11.59
C LEU A 18 8.49 17.91 13.11
N GLN A 19 9.44 17.12 13.63
CA GLN A 19 9.81 17.19 15.05
C GLN A 19 10.48 18.49 15.47
N SER A 20 11.06 19.25 14.54
CA SER A 20 11.59 20.59 14.83
C SER A 20 10.49 21.53 15.36
N VAL A 21 9.21 21.22 15.12
CA VAL A 21 8.06 21.89 15.76
C VAL A 21 8.21 21.89 17.28
N TRP A 22 8.65 20.77 17.88
CA TRP A 22 8.82 20.61 19.33
C TRP A 22 10.09 21.27 19.89
N ARG A 23 11.05 21.64 19.04
CA ARG A 23 12.23 22.39 19.45
C ARG A 23 11.91 23.89 19.44
N ASN A 24 12.39 24.61 20.44
CA ASN A 24 12.33 26.07 20.41
C ASN A 24 13.35 26.55 19.37
N SER A 25 12.85 26.99 18.20
CA SER A 25 13.71 27.56 17.17
C SER A 25 14.03 29.02 17.54
N PRO A 26 15.31 29.38 17.74
CA PRO A 26 15.71 30.78 17.91
C PRO A 26 15.62 31.56 16.59
N LEU A 27 15.25 30.90 15.50
CA LEU A 27 15.25 31.45 14.13
C LEU A 27 13.85 31.91 13.67
N HIS A 28 12.90 32.06 14.59
CA HIS A 28 11.56 32.56 14.30
C HIS A 28 11.52 34.10 14.28
N VAL A 29 10.96 34.67 13.21
CA VAL A 29 10.72 36.12 13.10
C VAL A 29 9.26 36.42 13.46
N PRO A 30 9.00 37.23 14.51
CA PRO A 30 7.64 37.49 14.99
C PRO A 30 6.67 38.01 13.92
N GLY A 31 7.13 38.88 13.01
CA GLY A 31 6.27 39.45 11.97
C GLY A 31 5.80 38.45 10.89
N LEU A 32 6.38 37.24 10.82
CA LEU A 32 6.03 36.26 9.79
C LEU A 32 4.70 35.56 10.09
N HIS A 33 3.63 35.86 9.35
CA HIS A 33 2.27 35.33 9.52
C HIS A 33 1.58 35.73 10.84
N GLU A 34 1.94 36.89 11.41
CA GLU A 34 1.49 37.36 12.72
C GLU A 34 -0.04 37.43 12.89
N ASN A 35 -0.75 37.97 11.89
CA ASN A 35 -2.21 38.10 11.91
C ASN A 35 -2.89 36.73 12.10
N LEU A 36 -2.45 35.72 11.36
CA LEU A 36 -2.98 34.35 11.41
C LEU A 36 -2.71 33.70 12.77
N ARG A 37 -1.50 33.87 13.32
CA ARG A 37 -1.17 33.34 14.65
C ARG A 37 -2.06 33.96 15.73
N THR A 38 -2.28 35.27 15.65
CA THR A 38 -3.08 36.01 16.61
C THR A 38 -4.54 35.56 16.60
N GLU A 39 -5.15 35.43 15.42
CA GLU A 39 -6.52 34.93 15.26
C GLU A 39 -6.70 33.50 15.84
N LEU A 40 -5.73 32.61 15.59
CA LEU A 40 -5.75 31.25 16.12
C LEU A 40 -5.59 31.22 17.65
N MET A 41 -4.74 32.09 18.20
CA MET A 41 -4.58 32.21 19.65
C MET A 41 -5.82 32.82 20.32
N GLU A 42 -6.50 33.77 19.69
CA GLU A 42 -7.78 34.31 20.17
C GLU A 42 -8.85 33.22 20.20
N THR A 43 -8.98 32.45 19.12
CA THR A 43 -9.89 31.30 19.05
C THR A 43 -9.64 30.31 20.18
N LEU A 44 -8.37 30.00 20.48
CA LEU A 44 -8.00 29.09 21.57
C LEU A 44 -8.32 29.69 22.96
N LYS A 45 -8.09 30.99 23.15
CA LYS A 45 -8.38 31.72 24.39
C LYS A 45 -9.88 31.79 24.67
N GLU A 46 -10.72 32.04 23.67
CA GLU A 46 -12.18 32.03 23.83
C GLU A 46 -12.70 30.68 24.35
N ARG A 47 -12.06 29.57 23.95
CA ARG A 47 -12.41 28.20 24.38
C ARG A 47 -11.88 27.83 25.76
N MET A 48 -11.08 28.68 26.38
CA MET A 48 -10.76 28.54 27.79
C MET A 48 -12.02 28.72 28.67
N GLY A 49 -13.07 29.39 28.18
CA GLY A 49 -14.32 29.65 28.92
C GLY A 49 -15.56 28.82 28.55
N SER A 50 -15.66 28.25 27.34
CA SER A 50 -16.85 27.53 26.84
C SER A 50 -16.71 26.00 26.99
N GLN A 51 -17.75 25.31 27.49
CA GLN A 51 -17.69 23.86 27.79
C GLN A 51 -18.25 22.93 26.70
N ASP A 52 -19.15 23.38 25.80
CA ASP A 52 -20.05 22.40 25.18
C ASP A 52 -19.84 22.09 23.69
N GLN A 53 -19.02 22.84 22.92
CA GLN A 53 -18.86 22.57 21.48
C GLN A 53 -17.45 22.87 20.93
N ASN A 54 -16.97 21.96 20.06
CA ASN A 54 -15.73 22.14 19.30
C ASN A 54 -15.93 23.21 18.20
N PRO A 55 -14.99 24.17 18.03
CA PRO A 55 -15.05 25.15 16.95
C PRO A 55 -14.95 24.49 15.57
N LEU A 56 -15.18 25.27 14.53
CA LEU A 56 -14.84 24.85 13.17
C LEU A 56 -13.34 24.62 13.07
N GLY A 57 -12.94 23.57 12.35
CA GLY A 57 -11.52 23.35 12.07
C GLY A 57 -10.98 24.46 11.16
N GLN A 58 -9.77 24.91 11.43
CA GLN A 58 -9.09 25.96 10.67
C GLN A 58 -8.17 25.33 9.62
N ILE A 59 -8.19 25.86 8.41
CA ILE A 59 -7.41 25.33 7.28
C ILE A 59 -6.41 26.37 6.83
N ILE A 60 -5.14 25.99 6.83
CA ILE A 60 -4.03 26.84 6.45
C ILE A 60 -3.43 26.28 5.16
N THR A 61 -3.64 26.97 4.04
CA THR A 61 -3.11 26.56 2.74
C THR A 61 -1.84 27.33 2.40
N GLY A 62 -0.93 26.74 1.64
CA GLY A 62 0.20 27.49 1.09
C GLY A 62 1.18 26.61 0.34
N PRO A 63 1.89 27.13 -0.68
CA PRO A 63 2.79 26.34 -1.52
C PRO A 63 3.95 25.72 -0.74
N ALA A 64 4.64 24.76 -1.35
CA ALA A 64 5.81 24.12 -0.75
C ALA A 64 6.89 25.17 -0.43
N GLY A 65 7.25 25.30 0.85
CA GLY A 65 8.22 26.31 1.29
C GLY A 65 7.63 27.64 1.80
N ALA A 66 6.30 27.79 1.86
CA ALA A 66 5.61 28.95 2.46
C ALA A 66 5.77 29.07 4.00
N GLY A 67 6.30 28.02 4.66
CA GLY A 67 6.56 28.03 6.10
C GLY A 67 5.47 27.40 6.97
N LYS A 68 4.63 26.50 6.43
CA LYS A 68 3.57 25.77 7.17
C LYS A 68 4.07 25.12 8.47
N THR A 69 5.08 24.25 8.39
CA THR A 69 5.65 23.58 9.57
C THR A 69 6.30 24.57 10.55
N HIS A 70 6.90 25.66 10.04
CA HIS A 70 7.45 26.73 10.88
C HIS A 70 6.35 27.51 11.62
N LEU A 71 5.21 27.76 10.98
CA LEU A 71 4.04 28.36 11.62
C LEU A 71 3.52 27.47 12.76
N LEU A 72 3.39 26.16 12.53
CA LEU A 72 2.98 25.23 13.60
C LEU A 72 3.97 25.20 14.77
N SER A 73 5.27 25.33 14.49
CA SER A 73 6.31 25.51 15.54
C SER A 73 6.08 26.77 16.37
N ALA A 74 5.83 27.90 15.71
CA ALA A 74 5.55 29.17 16.39
C ALA A 74 4.26 29.10 17.22
N ILE A 75 3.19 28.56 16.64
CA ILE A 75 1.90 28.33 17.32
C ILE A 75 2.10 27.44 18.55
N ARG A 76 2.84 26.34 18.45
CA ARG A 76 3.14 25.48 19.61
C ARG A 76 3.83 26.28 20.72
N GLN A 77 4.81 27.13 20.38
CA GLN A 77 5.50 27.97 21.37
C GLN A 77 4.53 28.92 22.08
N GLU A 78 3.60 29.54 21.33
CA GLU A 78 2.57 30.41 21.89
C GLU A 78 1.55 29.62 22.76
N VAL A 79 1.14 28.42 22.32
CA VAL A 79 0.26 27.51 23.08
C VAL A 79 0.92 27.07 24.38
N ALA A 80 2.23 26.81 24.39
CA ALA A 80 2.97 26.44 25.59
C ALA A 80 2.99 27.55 26.66
N ALA A 81 2.70 28.81 26.28
CA ALA A 81 2.53 29.92 27.21
C ALA A 81 1.10 30.02 27.78
N LEU A 82 0.16 29.22 27.29
CA LEU A 82 -1.23 29.16 27.72
C LEU A 82 -1.49 27.85 28.50
N PRO A 83 -2.53 27.78 29.36
CA PRO A 83 -2.98 26.52 29.93
C PRO A 83 -3.78 25.74 28.88
N ALA A 84 -3.09 25.28 27.84
CA ALA A 84 -3.63 24.56 26.69
C ALA A 84 -2.68 23.41 26.31
N TRP A 85 -3.24 22.35 25.75
CA TRP A 85 -2.48 21.22 25.24
C TRP A 85 -2.15 21.41 23.77
N PHE A 86 -1.03 20.87 23.31
CA PHE A 86 -0.70 20.81 21.89
C PHE A 86 -0.50 19.36 21.46
N VAL A 87 -1.18 18.97 20.38
CA VAL A 87 -1.06 17.66 19.74
C VAL A 87 -0.72 17.87 18.27
N LEU A 88 0.37 17.25 17.81
CA LEU A 88 0.80 17.25 16.43
C LEU A 88 0.64 15.85 15.83
N VAL A 89 0.00 15.76 14.66
CA VAL A 89 -0.18 14.53 13.90
C VAL A 89 0.60 14.63 12.60
N ASP A 90 1.55 13.70 12.42
CA ASP A 90 2.30 13.52 11.17
C ASP A 90 1.49 12.66 10.20
N MET A 91 1.13 13.21 9.04
CA MET A 91 0.36 12.52 8.02
C MET A 91 1.22 12.00 6.86
N THR A 92 2.55 12.03 6.95
CA THR A 92 3.45 11.71 5.82
C THR A 92 3.26 10.29 5.28
N ASP A 93 3.13 9.29 6.16
CA ASP A 93 3.03 7.87 5.81
C ASP A 93 1.71 7.24 6.27
N ILE A 94 0.62 8.02 6.26
CA ILE A 94 -0.65 7.50 6.75
C ILE A 94 -1.18 6.35 5.89
N LYS A 95 -1.69 5.33 6.59
CA LYS A 95 -2.41 4.17 6.05
C LYS A 95 -3.81 4.09 6.65
N ASP A 96 -3.91 4.27 7.96
CA ASP A 96 -5.17 4.40 8.69
C ASP A 96 -5.23 5.73 9.45
N PHE A 97 -6.36 6.44 9.32
CA PHE A 97 -6.54 7.76 9.93
C PHE A 97 -6.43 7.74 11.46
N TRP A 98 -7.18 6.86 12.11
CA TRP A 98 -7.30 6.88 13.57
C TRP A 98 -6.10 6.25 14.25
N GLU A 99 -5.44 5.27 13.65
CA GLU A 99 -4.13 4.78 14.13
C GLU A 99 -3.08 5.89 14.11
N THR A 100 -3.06 6.71 13.05
CA THR A 100 -2.11 7.83 12.91
C THR A 100 -2.41 8.95 13.90
N VAL A 101 -3.69 9.31 14.09
CA VAL A 101 -4.09 10.31 15.10
C VAL A 101 -3.76 9.81 16.50
N LEU A 102 -4.04 8.54 16.82
CA LEU A 102 -3.70 7.94 18.10
C LEU A 102 -2.19 8.01 18.35
N LEU A 103 -1.39 7.60 17.36
CA LEU A 103 0.05 7.71 17.43
C LEU A 103 0.48 9.16 17.67
N GLY A 104 -0.10 10.13 16.96
CA GLY A 104 0.12 11.57 17.17
C GLY A 104 -0.19 12.05 18.61
N TYR A 105 -1.28 11.57 19.21
CA TYR A 105 -1.61 11.83 20.62
C TYR A 105 -0.55 11.25 21.56
N LEU A 106 -0.21 9.96 21.43
CA LEU A 106 0.77 9.29 22.30
C LEU A 106 2.13 9.95 22.21
N ASN A 107 2.51 10.34 21.00
CA ASN A 107 3.75 11.04 20.70
C ASN A 107 3.79 12.41 21.36
N SER A 108 2.75 13.22 21.13
CA SER A 108 2.65 14.58 21.68
C SER A 108 2.61 14.54 23.20
N LEU A 109 1.91 13.58 23.79
CA LEU A 109 1.83 13.38 25.23
C LEU A 109 3.20 13.10 25.87
N GLN A 110 4.10 12.45 25.15
CA GLN A 110 5.48 12.19 25.59
C GLN A 110 6.42 13.39 25.40
N GLN A 111 6.06 14.38 24.58
CA GLN A 111 6.86 15.58 24.37
C GLN A 111 6.79 16.53 25.57
N ALA A 112 7.87 17.27 25.80
CA ALA A 112 7.93 18.34 26.79
C ALA A 112 7.48 19.67 26.15
N THR A 113 6.50 20.36 26.76
CA THR A 113 5.98 21.65 26.25
C THR A 113 6.50 22.86 27.03
N SER A 114 6.59 22.75 28.36
CA SER A 114 7.10 23.80 29.25
C SER A 114 7.70 23.17 30.50
N GLY A 115 9.03 23.30 30.67
CA GLY A 115 9.78 22.54 31.67
C GLY A 115 10.14 21.14 31.16
N ASN A 116 11.18 20.55 31.72
CA ASN A 116 11.81 19.31 31.24
C ASN A 116 10.97 18.03 31.49
N ARG A 117 9.63 18.12 31.41
CA ARG A 117 8.69 17.04 31.74
C ARG A 117 7.67 16.80 30.61
N PRO A 118 7.32 15.55 30.32
CA PRO A 118 6.28 15.20 29.34
C PRO A 118 4.90 15.78 29.65
N GLN A 119 4.11 16.07 28.61
CA GLN A 119 2.71 16.53 28.74
C GLN A 119 1.84 15.55 29.55
N PHE A 120 2.01 14.23 29.38
CA PHE A 120 1.20 13.24 30.10
C PHE A 120 1.42 13.27 31.61
N GLN A 121 2.63 13.62 32.09
CA GLN A 121 2.87 13.75 33.53
C GLN A 121 2.13 14.97 34.11
N SER A 122 2.04 16.05 33.33
CA SER A 122 1.24 17.22 33.70
C SER A 122 -0.25 16.86 33.72
N LEU A 123 -0.73 16.11 32.72
CA LEU A 123 -2.09 15.58 32.68
C LEU A 123 -2.40 14.69 33.89
N LEU A 124 -1.51 13.76 34.25
CA LEU A 124 -1.66 12.89 35.42
C LEU A 124 -1.70 13.69 36.71
N LYS A 125 -0.80 14.66 36.90
CA LYS A 125 -0.79 15.55 38.07
C LYS A 125 -2.17 16.19 38.29
N HIS A 126 -2.78 16.60 37.19
CA HIS A 126 -4.08 17.21 37.14
C HIS A 126 -5.20 16.17 37.42
N LEU A 127 -5.20 15.02 36.76
CA LEU A 127 -6.20 13.97 37.00
C LEU A 127 -6.18 13.44 38.45
N LEU A 128 -5.01 13.41 39.08
CA LEU A 128 -4.83 13.01 40.48
C LEU A 128 -5.36 14.05 41.48
N ASN A 129 -5.40 15.32 41.08
CA ASN A 129 -5.80 16.44 41.93
C ASN A 129 -6.72 17.44 41.20
N PRO A 130 -7.99 17.08 40.92
CA PRO A 130 -8.97 17.85 40.13
C PRO A 130 -9.25 19.28 40.65
N ASP A 131 -8.98 19.58 41.92
CA ASP A 131 -9.33 20.85 42.57
C ASP A 131 -8.31 21.98 42.33
N VAL A 132 -7.18 21.71 41.66
CA VAL A 132 -6.12 22.69 41.42
C VAL A 132 -6.34 23.41 40.09
N LYS A 133 -6.84 24.65 40.13
CA LYS A 133 -6.92 25.53 38.95
C LYS A 133 -5.54 25.79 38.34
N PRO A 134 -5.41 25.84 37.00
CA PRO A 134 -4.13 26.09 36.34
C PRO A 134 -3.55 27.44 36.76
N GLN A 135 -2.35 27.43 37.34
CA GLN A 135 -1.59 28.65 37.61
C GLN A 135 -0.96 29.12 36.30
N ASN A 136 -1.27 30.34 35.88
CA ASN A 136 -0.62 30.97 34.73
C ASN A 136 0.80 31.44 35.12
N PRO A 137 1.87 30.87 34.54
CA PRO A 137 3.26 31.17 34.93
C PRO A 137 3.68 32.64 34.67
N PHE A 138 2.91 33.42 33.90
CA PHE A 138 3.19 34.83 33.60
C PHE A 138 2.27 35.85 34.28
N SER A 139 1.42 35.45 35.23
CA SER A 139 0.57 36.39 36.00
C SER A 139 1.35 37.40 36.86
N SER A 140 2.68 37.26 36.97
CA SER A 140 3.59 38.19 37.63
C SER A 140 4.00 39.40 36.77
N PHE A 141 3.83 39.37 35.44
CA PHE A 141 4.33 40.42 34.54
C PHE A 141 3.34 41.56 34.24
N TYR A 142 2.03 41.37 34.48
CA TYR A 142 0.99 42.39 34.24
C TYR A 142 0.24 42.82 35.52
N ARG A 143 0.93 42.92 36.66
CA ARG A 143 0.39 43.66 37.81
C ARG A 143 0.98 45.06 37.88
N THR A 144 0.22 46.04 37.41
CA THR A 144 0.31 47.39 37.95
C THR A 144 -0.05 47.35 39.44
N PRO A 145 0.72 48.02 40.32
CA PRO A 145 0.56 47.87 41.75
C PRO A 145 -0.59 48.76 42.25
N SER A 146 -1.79 48.19 42.44
CA SER A 146 -2.78 48.81 43.33
C SER A 146 -2.66 48.21 44.73
N ARG A 147 -2.11 49.00 45.65
CA ARG A 147 -2.12 48.71 47.09
C ARG A 147 -3.52 48.98 47.63
N SER A 148 -4.21 47.97 48.15
CA SER A 148 -5.18 48.18 49.23
C SER A 148 -4.91 47.20 50.37
N ARG A 149 -4.63 47.74 51.55
CA ARG A 149 -4.49 47.00 52.80
C ARG A 149 -5.90 46.68 53.31
N LYS A 150 -6.23 45.39 53.46
CA LYS A 150 -7.45 44.99 54.19
C LYS A 150 -7.22 45.13 55.69
N SER A 151 -8.19 45.71 56.39
CA SER A 151 -8.12 46.09 57.81
C SER A 151 -8.27 44.89 58.76
N PRO A 152 -7.75 44.97 60.01
CA PRO A 152 -7.75 43.88 61.00
C PRO A 152 -9.15 43.33 61.38
N LEU A 153 -10.22 44.08 61.12
CA LEU A 153 -11.59 43.70 61.47
C LEU A 153 -12.17 42.59 60.56
N GLN A 154 -11.63 42.38 59.35
CA GLN A 154 -12.06 41.30 58.46
C GLN A 154 -11.51 39.92 58.85
N TRP A 155 -10.40 39.89 59.60
CA TRP A 155 -9.82 38.65 60.13
C TRP A 155 -10.64 38.10 61.30
N LEU A 156 -11.17 38.98 62.17
CA LEU A 156 -11.96 38.59 63.34
C LEU A 156 -13.35 38.03 62.98
N THR A 157 -13.95 38.46 61.87
CA THR A 157 -15.22 37.88 61.38
C THR A 157 -15.08 36.46 60.84
N ALA A 158 -13.88 36.07 60.37
CA ALA A 158 -13.62 34.71 59.91
C ALA A 158 -13.42 33.72 61.07
N LEU A 159 -13.00 34.22 62.25
CA LEU A 159 -12.73 33.37 63.42
C LEU A 159 -14.00 32.96 64.19
N LEU A 160 -15.10 33.72 64.03
CA LEU A 160 -16.36 33.48 64.76
C LEU A 160 -17.40 32.67 63.98
N ALA A 161 -17.16 32.37 62.70
CA ALA A 161 -18.02 31.51 61.89
C ALA A 161 -17.57 30.05 61.97
N GLY A 162 -17.78 29.40 63.11
CA GLY A 162 -17.55 27.96 63.26
C GLY A 162 -18.42 27.15 62.29
N LYS A 163 -17.79 26.42 61.35
CA LYS A 163 -18.45 25.34 60.60
C LYS A 163 -17.49 24.17 60.33
N LYS A 164 -17.83 23.06 60.99
CA LYS A 164 -17.70 21.64 60.60
C LYS A 164 -16.31 21.13 60.16
N ALA A 165 -15.82 20.17 60.93
CA ALA A 165 -14.74 19.26 60.58
C ALA A 165 -14.97 18.66 59.17
N GLN A 166 -14.23 19.17 58.19
CA GLN A 166 -13.97 18.45 56.94
C GLN A 166 -12.95 17.36 57.26
N ARG A 167 -13.28 16.11 56.94
CA ARG A 167 -12.32 15.00 56.89
C ARG A 167 -11.10 15.46 56.09
N GLN A 168 -9.93 15.44 56.70
CA GLN A 168 -8.65 15.56 55.99
C GLN A 168 -8.50 14.32 55.11
N GLU A 169 -8.87 14.43 53.83
CA GLU A 169 -8.40 13.48 52.82
C GLU A 169 -6.88 13.66 52.68
N ALA A 170 -6.15 12.54 52.66
CA ALA A 170 -4.70 12.55 52.43
C ALA A 170 -4.38 13.29 51.11
N ALA A 171 -3.30 14.08 51.10
CA ALA A 171 -2.89 14.81 49.92
C ALA A 171 -2.74 13.85 48.72
N PRO A 172 -3.32 14.16 47.54
CA PRO A 172 -3.26 13.26 46.40
C PRO A 172 -1.81 13.01 45.97
N ALA A 173 -1.51 11.75 45.66
CA ALA A 173 -0.17 11.32 45.24
C ALA A 173 0.27 12.08 43.97
N THR A 174 1.55 12.42 43.90
CA THR A 174 2.14 13.06 42.72
C THR A 174 2.54 12.02 41.66
N PRO A 175 2.63 12.39 40.36
CA PRO A 175 3.10 11.46 39.33
C PRO A 175 4.47 10.83 39.63
N ARG A 176 5.38 11.57 40.26
CA ARG A 176 6.69 11.03 40.67
C ARG A 176 6.56 9.93 41.72
N GLN A 177 5.67 10.09 42.69
CA GLN A 177 5.44 9.07 43.71
C GLN A 177 4.81 7.82 43.09
N ILE A 178 3.82 7.99 42.21
CA ILE A 178 3.13 6.87 41.56
C ILE A 178 4.06 6.07 40.63
N ALA A 179 5.07 6.74 40.04
CA ALA A 179 6.07 6.07 39.21
C ALA A 179 6.87 4.99 39.98
N GLU A 180 7.02 5.14 41.30
CA GLU A 180 7.77 4.24 42.17
C GLU A 180 6.90 3.14 42.80
N TYR A 181 5.58 3.16 42.59
CA TYR A 181 4.65 2.25 43.25
C TYR A 181 4.72 0.83 42.70
N GLY A 182 4.59 -0.15 43.60
CA GLY A 182 4.40 -1.54 43.24
C GLY A 182 2.96 -1.83 42.78
N ASP A 183 2.70 -3.02 42.24
CA ASP A 183 1.43 -3.38 41.60
C ASP A 183 0.19 -3.07 42.46
N LYS A 184 0.24 -3.43 43.75
CA LYS A 184 -0.88 -3.26 44.69
C LYS A 184 -1.16 -1.80 45.01
N GLU A 185 -0.10 -1.01 45.22
CA GLU A 185 -0.21 0.42 45.52
C GLU A 185 -0.73 1.17 44.30
N LEU A 186 -0.22 0.84 43.11
CA LEU A 186 -0.63 1.44 41.85
C LEU A 186 -2.11 1.11 41.53
N ALA A 187 -2.51 -0.15 41.66
CA ALA A 187 -3.90 -0.58 41.49
C ALA A 187 -4.85 0.11 42.49
N GLN A 188 -4.38 0.38 43.72
CA GLN A 188 -5.14 1.12 44.72
C GLN A 188 -5.32 2.59 44.32
N VAL A 189 -4.26 3.29 43.91
CA VAL A 189 -4.36 4.70 43.48
C VAL A 189 -5.23 4.84 42.24
N ILE A 190 -5.10 3.93 41.27
CA ILE A 190 -5.96 3.86 40.09
C ILE A 190 -7.43 3.80 40.52
N ARG A 191 -7.78 2.86 41.41
CA ARG A 191 -9.15 2.67 41.88
C ARG A 191 -9.68 3.89 42.62
N GLN A 192 -8.86 4.51 43.48
CA GLN A 192 -9.23 5.73 44.20
C GLN A 192 -9.49 6.90 43.24
N THR A 193 -8.63 7.06 42.22
CA THR A 193 -8.76 8.13 41.22
C THR A 193 -10.02 7.94 40.38
N ILE A 194 -10.27 6.71 39.90
CA ILE A 194 -11.49 6.36 39.15
C ILE A 194 -12.74 6.61 39.99
N ASN A 195 -12.76 6.14 41.25
CA ASN A 195 -13.91 6.35 42.14
C ASN A 195 -14.19 7.83 42.36
N ARG A 196 -13.15 8.64 42.57
CA ARG A 196 -13.28 10.09 42.74
C ARG A 196 -13.88 10.73 41.48
N LEU A 197 -13.31 10.46 40.31
CA LEU A 197 -13.82 11.03 39.05
C LEU A 197 -15.24 10.53 38.73
N SER A 198 -15.57 9.28 39.08
CA SER A 198 -16.91 8.70 38.89
C SER A 198 -17.98 9.43 39.70
N THR A 199 -17.65 10.03 40.85
CA THR A 199 -18.61 10.87 41.58
C THR A 199 -19.01 12.15 40.83
N GLN A 200 -18.13 12.65 39.96
CA GLN A 200 -18.35 13.88 39.20
C GLN A 200 -18.83 13.61 37.77
N TYR A 201 -18.38 12.50 37.16
CA TYR A 201 -18.63 12.13 35.75
C TYR A 201 -18.91 10.62 35.62
N PRO A 202 -20.06 10.13 36.13
CA PRO A 202 -20.31 8.70 36.24
C PRO A 202 -20.45 7.98 34.89
N GLU A 203 -21.07 8.61 33.89
CA GLU A 203 -21.28 7.99 32.57
C GLU A 203 -20.01 8.00 31.74
N GLU A 204 -19.26 9.10 31.75
CA GLU A 204 -18.05 9.27 30.95
C GLU A 204 -16.88 8.46 31.51
N ILE A 205 -16.75 8.35 32.85
CA ILE A 205 -15.72 7.50 33.45
C ILE A 205 -15.94 6.04 33.11
N ARG A 206 -17.19 5.56 33.01
CA ARG A 206 -17.45 4.19 32.55
C ARG A 206 -16.86 3.94 31.16
N ALA A 207 -16.90 4.95 30.27
CA ALA A 207 -16.37 4.87 28.91
C ALA A 207 -14.84 5.06 28.83
N HIS A 208 -14.24 5.89 29.68
CA HIS A 208 -12.85 6.37 29.50
C HIS A 208 -11.85 5.89 30.57
N GLN A 209 -12.29 5.17 31.60
CA GLN A 209 -11.45 4.74 32.73
C GLN A 209 -10.23 3.89 32.35
N ASP A 210 -10.28 3.11 31.26
CA ASP A 210 -9.15 2.26 30.86
C ASP A 210 -7.99 3.08 30.27
N ALA A 211 -8.29 4.21 29.59
CA ALA A 211 -7.24 5.13 29.15
C ALA A 211 -6.54 5.81 30.34
N LEU A 212 -7.26 6.11 31.41
CA LEU A 212 -6.68 6.60 32.66
C LEU A 212 -5.75 5.57 33.30
N ARG A 213 -6.18 4.30 33.37
CA ARG A 213 -5.33 3.19 33.84
C ARG A 213 -4.04 3.10 33.05
N ALA A 214 -4.17 3.09 31.73
CA ALA A 214 -3.05 2.95 30.84
C ALA A 214 -2.05 4.12 30.94
N LEU A 215 -2.52 5.36 31.09
CA LEU A 215 -1.65 6.52 31.37
C LEU A 215 -0.93 6.42 32.71
N MET A 216 -1.59 5.90 33.75
CA MET A 216 -0.96 5.70 35.06
C MET A 216 0.10 4.60 35.03
N LEU A 217 -0.13 3.53 34.27
CA LEU A 217 0.84 2.47 34.02
C LEU A 217 2.04 2.97 33.20
N LEU A 218 1.78 3.77 32.16
CA LEU A 218 2.82 4.38 31.33
C LEU A 218 3.82 5.23 32.13
N ASN A 219 3.38 5.79 33.26
CA ASN A 219 4.22 6.60 34.15
C ASN A 219 5.11 5.77 35.10
N SER A 220 5.01 4.45 35.11
CA SER A 220 5.79 3.56 35.99
C SER A 220 7.28 3.58 35.64
N ASN A 221 8.15 3.53 36.64
CA ASN A 221 9.59 3.29 36.47
C ASN A 221 9.91 1.82 36.11
N ASP A 222 8.98 0.91 36.43
CA ASP A 222 9.05 -0.48 36.00
C ASP A 222 8.65 -0.60 34.52
N LEU A 223 9.59 -1.13 33.73
CA LEU A 223 9.47 -1.24 32.28
C LEU A 223 8.32 -2.16 31.83
N GLU A 224 8.05 -3.25 32.55
CA GLU A 224 6.97 -4.18 32.21
C GLU A 224 5.60 -3.52 32.41
N ARG A 225 5.40 -2.81 33.52
CA ARG A 225 4.16 -2.04 33.75
C ARG A 225 3.97 -0.92 32.72
N ALA A 226 5.04 -0.18 32.44
CA ALA A 226 5.00 0.87 31.44
C ALA A 226 4.64 0.30 30.06
N ASN A 227 5.17 -0.88 29.71
CA ASN A 227 4.83 -1.60 28.49
C ASN A 227 3.35 -1.98 28.43
N VAL A 228 2.74 -2.50 29.50
CA VAL A 228 1.30 -2.84 29.53
C VAL A 228 0.45 -1.60 29.24
N GLY A 229 0.73 -0.48 29.91
CA GLY A 229 0.03 0.78 29.68
C GLY A 229 0.19 1.27 28.24
N TYR A 230 1.41 1.19 27.72
CA TYR A 230 1.73 1.61 26.37
C TYR A 230 1.06 0.72 25.30
N SER A 231 1.10 -0.60 25.44
CA SER A 231 0.46 -1.57 24.54
C SER A 231 -1.04 -1.32 24.43
N TRP A 232 -1.73 -1.14 25.57
CA TRP A 232 -3.16 -0.83 25.56
C TRP A 232 -3.45 0.51 24.88
N LEU A 233 -2.63 1.54 25.15
CA LEU A 233 -2.75 2.86 24.51
C LEU A 233 -2.51 2.82 23.01
N GLN A 234 -1.77 1.85 22.49
CA GLN A 234 -1.60 1.59 21.05
C GLN A 234 -2.76 0.79 20.44
N GLY A 235 -3.77 0.40 21.23
CA GLY A 235 -4.88 -0.44 20.79
C GLY A 235 -4.56 -1.93 20.73
N MET A 236 -3.45 -2.37 21.34
CA MET A 236 -3.10 -3.80 21.39
C MET A 236 -3.81 -4.51 22.54
N ALA A 237 -4.01 -5.82 22.35
CA ALA A 237 -4.49 -6.70 23.41
C ALA A 237 -3.46 -6.84 24.54
N ILE A 238 -3.89 -6.61 25.77
CA ILE A 238 -3.13 -6.94 26.98
C ILE A 238 -3.53 -8.31 27.54
N ASP A 239 -2.60 -8.91 28.26
CA ASP A 239 -2.69 -10.21 28.92
C ASP A 239 -3.83 -10.24 29.95
N GLU A 240 -4.51 -11.39 30.09
CA GLU A 240 -5.62 -11.51 31.04
C GLU A 240 -5.15 -11.34 32.50
N THR A 241 -3.90 -11.71 32.80
CA THR A 241 -3.27 -11.48 34.11
C THR A 241 -3.16 -9.99 34.44
N ASP A 242 -2.58 -9.20 33.53
CA ASP A 242 -2.40 -7.75 33.71
C ASP A 242 -3.72 -7.00 33.69
N ARG A 243 -4.64 -7.45 32.82
CA ARG A 243 -6.01 -6.96 32.77
C ARG A 243 -6.71 -7.10 34.13
N HIS A 244 -6.62 -8.26 34.76
CA HIS A 244 -7.19 -8.49 36.09
C HIS A 244 -6.45 -7.72 37.19
N LEU A 245 -5.11 -7.67 37.13
CA LEU A 245 -4.27 -7.01 38.13
C LEU A 245 -4.56 -5.50 38.23
N PHE A 246 -4.62 -4.82 37.09
CA PHE A 246 -4.86 -3.37 37.01
C PHE A 246 -6.33 -3.01 36.77
N GLY A 247 -7.19 -4.00 36.55
CA GLY A 247 -8.65 -3.85 36.49
C GLY A 247 -9.17 -3.22 35.20
N PHE A 248 -8.55 -3.51 34.05
CA PHE A 248 -9.02 -3.11 32.73
C PHE A 248 -10.34 -3.81 32.37
N LEU A 249 -11.29 -3.07 31.83
CA LEU A 249 -12.57 -3.63 31.38
C LEU A 249 -12.42 -4.32 30.02
N TRP A 250 -11.64 -3.74 29.11
CA TRP A 250 -11.43 -4.29 27.78
C TRP A 250 -9.95 -4.64 27.56
N PRO A 251 -9.64 -5.82 27.00
CA PRO A 251 -8.27 -6.21 26.70
C PRO A 251 -7.67 -5.35 25.58
N GLN A 252 -8.50 -4.81 24.68
CA GLN A 252 -8.12 -3.87 23.62
C GLN A 252 -9.30 -2.97 23.25
N ARG A 253 -9.03 -1.85 22.59
CA ARG A 253 -10.00 -0.85 22.11
C ARG A 253 -9.63 -0.35 20.73
N GLN A 254 -10.61 0.11 19.95
CA GLN A 254 -10.35 0.70 18.64
C GLN A 254 -9.61 2.04 18.78
N PRO A 255 -8.71 2.40 17.84
CA PRO A 255 -7.90 3.62 17.97
C PRO A 255 -8.71 4.92 18.16
N SER A 256 -9.83 5.06 17.45
CA SER A 256 -10.73 6.22 17.58
C SER A 256 -11.34 6.35 18.98
N GLU A 257 -11.66 5.24 19.65
CA GLU A 257 -12.19 5.23 21.01
C GLU A 257 -11.12 5.58 22.05
N ILE A 258 -9.86 5.21 21.79
CA ILE A 258 -8.72 5.59 22.64
C ILE A 258 -8.45 7.09 22.48
N VAL A 259 -8.42 7.62 21.25
CA VAL A 259 -8.31 9.07 20.99
C VAL A 259 -9.43 9.84 21.67
N LYS A 260 -10.67 9.37 21.56
CA LYS A 260 -11.83 9.93 22.26
C LYS A 260 -11.60 9.99 23.77
N SER A 261 -11.07 8.91 24.35
CA SER A 261 -10.80 8.81 25.78
C SER A 261 -9.66 9.74 26.23
N LEU A 262 -8.56 9.81 25.47
CA LEU A 262 -7.44 10.72 25.75
C LEU A 262 -7.89 12.18 25.63
N SER A 263 -8.62 12.52 24.57
CA SER A 263 -9.16 13.85 24.37
C SER A 263 -10.13 14.25 25.49
N TRP A 264 -10.99 13.32 25.93
CA TRP A 264 -11.87 13.55 27.07
C TRP A 264 -11.08 13.85 28.35
N LEU A 265 -10.08 13.04 28.68
CA LEU A 265 -9.22 13.26 29.87
C LEU A 265 -8.51 14.62 29.82
N MET A 266 -7.96 15.00 28.66
CA MET A 266 -7.29 16.28 28.46
C MET A 266 -8.24 17.48 28.61
N SER A 267 -9.44 17.37 28.05
CA SER A 267 -10.45 18.44 28.02
C SER A 267 -10.91 18.89 29.41
N ARG A 268 -10.81 18.00 30.41
CA ARG A 268 -11.20 18.28 31.81
C ARG A 268 -10.43 19.46 32.38
N TYR A 269 -9.22 19.68 31.89
CA TYR A 269 -8.30 20.66 32.43
C TYR A 269 -8.10 21.86 31.51
N ALA A 270 -7.81 21.58 30.25
CA ALA A 270 -7.38 22.60 29.31
C ALA A 270 -7.89 22.24 27.90
N PRO A 271 -8.14 23.25 27.05
CA PRO A 271 -8.43 22.99 25.64
C PRO A 271 -7.20 22.40 24.95
N THR A 272 -7.44 21.63 23.89
CA THR A 272 -6.38 21.06 23.06
C THR A 272 -6.33 21.75 21.71
N LEU A 273 -5.13 22.12 21.25
CA LEU A 273 -4.88 22.45 19.86
C LEU A 273 -4.36 21.20 19.14
N LEU A 274 -5.13 20.67 18.21
CA LEU A 274 -4.80 19.49 17.39
C LEU A 274 -4.39 19.95 16.00
N ALA A 275 -3.10 19.84 15.69
CA ALA A 275 -2.51 20.24 14.43
C ALA A 275 -2.16 19.03 13.55
N PHE A 276 -2.54 19.10 12.28
CA PHE A 276 -2.19 18.13 11.23
C PHE A 276 -1.26 18.80 10.21
N ASP A 277 -0.18 18.11 9.84
CA ASP A 277 0.80 18.57 8.84
C ASP A 277 1.20 17.40 7.91
N GLN A 278 1.88 17.72 6.82
CA GLN A 278 2.48 16.77 5.87
C GLN A 278 1.51 15.81 5.15
N LEU A 279 0.23 16.20 5.05
CA LEU A 279 -0.79 15.45 4.31
C LEU A 279 -0.53 15.43 2.79
N ASP A 280 0.27 16.38 2.31
CA ASP A 280 0.53 16.64 0.89
C ASP A 280 1.23 15.48 0.16
N ALA A 281 2.07 14.70 0.84
CA ALA A 281 2.87 13.64 0.23
C ALA A 281 2.03 12.52 -0.40
N ILE A 282 0.88 12.21 0.20
CA ILE A 282 -0.07 11.19 -0.29
C ILE A 282 -1.02 11.79 -1.33
N MET A 283 -1.35 13.07 -1.18
CA MET A 283 -2.26 13.77 -2.08
C MET A 283 -1.63 14.09 -3.43
N SER A 284 -0.36 14.49 -3.45
CA SER A 284 0.40 14.67 -4.71
C SER A 284 0.49 13.36 -5.49
N GLN A 285 0.67 12.23 -4.80
CA GLN A 285 0.73 10.91 -5.44
C GLN A 285 -0.61 10.52 -6.08
N HIS A 286 -1.75 10.82 -5.44
CA HIS A 286 -3.08 10.61 -6.02
C HIS A 286 -3.38 11.59 -7.16
N HIS A 287 -2.94 12.84 -7.05
CA HIS A 287 -3.09 13.83 -8.13
C HIS A 287 -2.29 13.51 -9.38
N ILE A 288 -1.01 13.12 -9.26
CA ILE A 288 -0.22 12.70 -10.42
C ILE A 288 -0.89 11.51 -11.09
N THR A 289 -1.35 10.55 -10.28
CA THR A 289 -2.03 9.37 -10.81
C THR A 289 -3.47 9.62 -11.28
N THR A 290 -4.07 10.77 -10.95
CA THR A 290 -5.38 11.25 -11.46
C THR A 290 -5.25 12.33 -12.57
N ALA A 291 -4.05 12.88 -12.80
CA ALA A 291 -3.76 13.93 -13.78
C ALA A 291 -2.91 13.43 -14.96
N SER A 292 -2.10 12.39 -14.77
CA SER A 292 -1.57 11.57 -15.87
C SER A 292 -2.67 10.71 -16.51
N SER A 293 -3.79 10.57 -15.82
CA SER A 293 -5.04 10.00 -16.31
C SER A 293 -5.94 11.10 -16.85
N GLY A 294 -6.13 11.10 -18.18
CA GLY A 294 -7.33 11.72 -18.73
C GLY A 294 -8.56 11.12 -18.06
N GLU A 295 -9.56 11.95 -17.78
CA GLU A 295 -10.85 11.57 -17.18
C GLU A 295 -11.38 10.27 -17.82
N GLY A 296 -11.20 9.14 -17.15
CA GLY A 296 -11.59 7.82 -17.68
C GLY A 296 -10.69 6.64 -17.29
N GLU A 297 -9.41 6.87 -16.94
CA GLU A 297 -8.53 5.82 -16.44
C GLU A 297 -9.04 5.22 -15.13
N ARG A 298 -9.11 3.89 -15.09
CA ARG A 298 -9.45 3.18 -13.87
C ARG A 298 -8.24 3.11 -12.97
N MET A 299 -8.54 3.35 -11.70
CA MET A 299 -7.52 3.46 -10.69
C MET A 299 -6.71 2.15 -10.59
N THR A 300 -5.39 2.18 -10.78
CA THR A 300 -4.45 1.08 -10.49
C THR A 300 -4.66 0.52 -9.08
N GLY A 301 -4.16 -0.68 -8.77
CA GLY A 301 -4.21 -1.20 -7.40
C GLY A 301 -3.59 -0.24 -6.38
N GLU A 302 -2.52 0.46 -6.78
CA GLU A 302 -1.87 1.53 -6.03
C GLU A 302 -2.79 2.77 -5.90
N GLN A 303 -3.45 3.18 -6.99
CA GLN A 303 -4.39 4.30 -6.99
C GLN A 303 -5.64 4.01 -6.15
N ARG A 304 -6.27 2.83 -6.25
CA ARG A 304 -7.44 2.46 -5.42
C ARG A 304 -7.07 2.34 -3.94
N ALA A 305 -5.90 1.80 -3.64
CA ALA A 305 -5.38 1.80 -2.28
C ALA A 305 -5.18 3.23 -1.78
N SER A 306 -4.59 4.10 -2.61
CA SER A 306 -4.42 5.53 -2.30
C SER A 306 -5.76 6.26 -2.16
N GLN A 307 -6.77 5.95 -2.98
CA GLN A 307 -8.11 6.51 -2.89
C GLN A 307 -8.82 6.10 -1.60
N ALA A 308 -8.79 4.81 -1.27
CA ALA A 308 -9.40 4.30 -0.04
C ALA A 308 -8.74 4.91 1.19
N ILE A 309 -7.42 5.14 1.14
CA ILE A 309 -6.70 5.88 2.17
C ILE A 309 -7.18 7.34 2.23
N ILE A 310 -7.33 8.03 1.09
CA ILE A 310 -7.81 9.42 1.02
C ILE A 310 -9.27 9.57 1.49
N GLU A 311 -10.15 8.66 1.10
CA GLU A 311 -11.55 8.60 1.56
C GLU A 311 -11.59 8.33 3.07
N GLY A 312 -10.80 7.37 3.57
CA GLY A 312 -10.66 7.12 5.00
C GLY A 312 -10.07 8.31 5.78
N ILE A 313 -9.14 9.06 5.18
CA ILE A 313 -8.61 10.31 5.75
C ILE A 313 -9.70 11.37 5.78
N ALA A 314 -10.44 11.56 4.69
CA ALA A 314 -11.52 12.53 4.61
C ALA A 314 -12.59 12.22 5.66
N ASP A 315 -13.13 11.00 5.68
CA ASP A 315 -14.09 10.53 6.69
C ASP A 315 -13.56 10.71 8.11
N GLY A 316 -12.28 10.37 8.33
CA GLY A 316 -11.57 10.56 9.59
C GLY A 316 -11.57 12.02 10.06
N PHE A 317 -11.09 12.95 9.22
CA PHE A 317 -11.09 14.39 9.51
C PHE A 317 -12.49 14.91 9.81
N MET A 318 -13.49 14.42 9.09
CA MET A 318 -14.88 14.81 9.30
C MET A 318 -15.39 14.30 10.65
N ALA A 319 -14.99 13.10 11.08
CA ALA A 319 -15.35 12.53 12.37
C ALA A 319 -14.55 13.11 13.55
N VAL A 320 -13.38 13.74 13.33
CA VAL A 320 -12.56 14.35 14.40
C VAL A 320 -13.41 15.25 15.29
N ARG A 321 -14.19 16.17 14.71
CA ARG A 321 -14.97 17.15 15.46
C ARG A 321 -16.02 16.50 16.39
N ASP A 322 -16.57 15.35 16.01
CA ASP A 322 -17.57 14.61 16.81
C ASP A 322 -16.92 13.66 17.82
N THR A 323 -15.63 13.36 17.65
CA THR A 323 -14.88 12.39 18.45
C THR A 323 -14.12 13.04 19.60
N VAL A 324 -13.53 14.22 19.37
CA VAL A 324 -12.68 14.92 20.35
C VAL A 324 -13.50 15.84 21.26
N TYR A 325 -12.93 16.24 22.40
CA TYR A 325 -13.56 17.12 23.38
C TYR A 325 -12.73 18.39 23.61
N ARG A 326 -13.37 19.55 23.49
CA ARG A 326 -12.77 20.87 23.75
C ARG A 326 -11.47 21.08 22.95
N THR A 327 -11.51 20.72 21.68
CA THR A 327 -10.34 20.71 20.79
C THR A 327 -10.54 21.68 19.63
N ALA A 328 -9.56 22.54 19.40
CA ALA A 328 -9.44 23.32 18.16
C ALA A 328 -8.54 22.54 17.18
N THR A 329 -9.02 22.34 15.95
CA THR A 329 -8.29 21.60 14.92
C THR A 329 -7.68 22.55 13.90
N ILE A 330 -6.41 22.35 13.57
CA ILE A 330 -5.70 23.05 12.48
C ILE A 330 -5.24 22.01 11.47
N LEU A 331 -5.54 22.23 10.18
CA LEU A 331 -5.00 21.46 9.06
C LEU A 331 -4.09 22.37 8.22
N ALA A 332 -2.80 22.03 8.15
CA ALA A 332 -1.84 22.70 7.27
C ALA A 332 -1.55 21.83 6.03
N CYS A 333 -1.85 22.32 4.84
CA CYS A 333 -1.67 21.58 3.58
C CYS A 333 -1.45 22.51 2.37
N LEU A 334 -1.18 21.93 1.19
CA LEU A 334 -1.27 22.62 -0.09
C LEU A 334 -2.74 22.92 -0.42
N GLU A 335 -2.95 23.96 -1.23
CA GLU A 335 -4.30 24.33 -1.68
C GLU A 335 -4.99 23.21 -2.46
N GLY A 336 -4.27 22.54 -3.38
CA GLY A 336 -4.77 21.38 -4.10
C GLY A 336 -5.15 20.20 -3.19
N SER A 337 -4.35 19.95 -2.14
CA SER A 337 -4.66 18.89 -1.15
C SER A 337 -5.98 19.16 -0.44
N TRP A 338 -6.25 20.40 -0.05
CA TRP A 338 -7.55 20.76 0.53
C TRP A 338 -8.70 20.55 -0.46
N GLU A 339 -8.51 20.90 -1.73
CA GLU A 339 -9.55 20.69 -2.74
C GLU A 339 -9.91 19.21 -2.94
N ILE A 340 -8.93 18.31 -2.91
CA ILE A 340 -9.18 16.85 -2.95
C ILE A 340 -10.02 16.43 -1.75
N LEU A 341 -9.60 16.78 -0.53
CA LEU A 341 -10.34 16.43 0.70
C LEU A 341 -11.79 16.92 0.63
N ARG A 342 -12.00 18.14 0.10
CA ARG A 342 -13.31 18.74 -0.05
C ARG A 342 -14.17 18.02 -1.11
N LYS A 343 -13.59 17.61 -2.24
CA LYS A 343 -14.31 16.91 -3.33
C LYS A 343 -14.66 15.46 -2.97
N GLY A 344 -13.80 14.78 -2.22
CA GLY A 344 -14.00 13.40 -1.77
C GLY A 344 -14.96 13.23 -0.59
N SER A 345 -15.58 14.31 -0.08
CA SER A 345 -16.44 14.27 1.12
C SER A 345 -17.82 14.87 0.87
N LEU A 346 -18.81 14.46 1.68
CA LEU A 346 -20.18 15.00 1.63
C LEU A 346 -20.20 16.47 2.08
N LYS A 347 -21.05 17.28 1.45
CA LYS A 347 -21.15 18.74 1.71
C LYS A 347 -21.41 19.10 3.18
N SER A 348 -22.24 18.31 3.88
CA SER A 348 -22.50 18.49 5.32
C SER A 348 -21.27 18.24 6.21
N ALA A 349 -20.27 17.55 5.70
CA ALA A 349 -19.02 17.26 6.40
C ALA A 349 -18.05 18.44 6.24
N THR A 350 -17.95 19.03 5.04
CA THR A 350 -17.10 20.21 4.77
C THR A 350 -17.51 21.45 5.56
N ASP A 351 -18.78 21.56 5.96
CA ASP A 351 -19.29 22.65 6.81
C ASP A 351 -18.72 22.63 8.25
N ARG A 352 -17.91 21.63 8.61
CA ARG A 352 -17.22 21.52 9.90
C ARG A 352 -15.88 22.26 9.95
N PHE A 353 -15.45 22.83 8.83
CA PHE A 353 -14.23 23.62 8.72
C PHE A 353 -14.53 25.04 8.23
N ALA A 354 -13.70 26.00 8.65
CA ALA A 354 -13.73 27.37 8.16
C ALA A 354 -13.17 27.45 6.73
N SER A 355 -13.35 28.59 6.05
CA SER A 355 -12.76 28.80 4.73
C SER A 355 -11.22 28.78 4.80
N PRO A 356 -10.53 28.19 3.80
CA PRO A 356 -9.08 28.13 3.78
C PRO A 356 -8.42 29.50 3.86
N GLN A 357 -7.42 29.64 4.72
CA GLN A 357 -6.60 30.84 4.85
C GLN A 357 -5.23 30.60 4.19
N PRO A 358 -4.93 31.25 3.05
CA PRO A 358 -3.65 31.08 2.37
C PRO A 358 -2.51 31.78 3.11
N LEU A 359 -1.34 31.16 3.16
CA LEU A 359 -0.12 31.75 3.67
C LEU A 359 0.48 32.68 2.60
N PRO A 360 0.53 34.00 2.86
CA PRO A 360 1.10 34.92 1.90
C PRO A 360 2.62 34.71 1.75
N PRO A 361 3.21 35.06 0.57
CA PRO A 361 4.65 35.14 0.43
C PRO A 361 5.24 36.23 1.34
N ILE A 362 6.56 36.31 1.42
CA ILE A 362 7.22 37.42 2.15
C ILE A 362 6.81 38.71 1.46
N ASN A 363 6.02 39.55 2.13
CA ASN A 363 5.40 40.74 1.55
C ASN A 363 6.18 42.04 1.84
N ASN A 364 7.30 41.93 2.57
CA ASN A 364 8.10 43.07 3.00
C ASN A 364 9.60 42.72 2.94
N ALA A 365 10.39 43.60 2.31
CA ALA A 365 11.84 43.50 2.23
C ALA A 365 12.50 43.48 3.63
N THR A 366 11.97 44.25 4.58
CA THR A 366 12.46 44.26 5.97
C THR A 366 12.28 42.89 6.63
N LEU A 367 11.16 42.22 6.38
CA LEU A 367 10.91 40.88 6.91
C LEU A 367 11.84 39.84 6.28
N ALA A 368 12.14 39.95 4.98
CA ALA A 368 13.11 39.09 4.31
C ALA A 368 14.53 39.27 4.88
N GLU A 369 14.93 40.51 5.13
CA GLU A 369 16.21 40.85 5.75
C GLU A 369 16.28 40.28 7.18
N GLU A 370 15.25 40.44 7.99
CA GLU A 370 15.18 39.92 9.36
C GLU A 370 15.34 38.39 9.42
N ILE A 371 14.70 37.65 8.50
CA ILE A 371 14.81 36.18 8.40
C ILE A 371 16.27 35.75 8.21
N ILE A 372 17.02 36.48 7.38
CA ILE A 372 18.42 36.18 7.07
C ILE A 372 19.36 36.67 8.16
N ALA A 373 19.17 37.90 8.64
CA ALA A 373 19.95 38.50 9.70
C ALA A 373 19.89 37.65 10.99
N LEU A 374 18.72 37.12 11.35
CA LEU A 374 18.56 36.28 12.54
C LEU A 374 19.38 34.97 12.46
N ARG A 375 19.47 34.36 11.26
CA ARG A 375 20.25 33.15 11.01
C ARG A 375 21.76 33.41 11.03
N LEU A 376 22.17 34.53 10.45
CA LEU A 376 23.55 34.98 10.44
C LEU A 376 24.05 35.38 11.82
N ALA A 377 23.21 36.08 12.60
CA ALA A 377 23.53 36.56 13.94
C ALA A 377 23.97 35.42 14.87
N HIS A 378 23.37 34.23 14.74
CA HIS A 378 23.76 33.06 15.52
C HIS A 378 25.22 32.66 15.26
N ALA A 379 25.63 32.57 13.98
CA ALA A 379 27.01 32.25 13.60
C ALA A 379 27.98 33.38 13.95
N TYR A 380 27.57 34.63 13.79
CA TYR A 380 28.40 35.80 14.11
C TYR A 380 28.69 35.91 15.59
N HIS A 381 27.66 35.70 16.43
CA HIS A 381 27.83 35.69 17.87
C HIS A 381 28.72 34.53 18.33
N ALA A 382 28.54 33.32 17.78
CA ALA A 382 29.36 32.16 18.13
C ALA A 382 30.86 32.34 17.83
N HIS A 383 31.19 33.15 16.81
CA HIS A 383 32.57 33.42 16.39
C HIS A 383 33.08 34.82 16.78
N GLY A 384 32.31 35.62 17.51
CA GLY A 384 32.69 36.98 17.90
C GLY A 384 32.93 37.93 16.72
N PHE A 385 32.32 37.66 15.56
CA PHE A 385 32.47 38.46 14.35
C PHE A 385 31.45 39.60 14.36
N THR A 386 31.91 40.83 14.07
CA THR A 386 31.03 42.01 13.94
C THR A 386 30.86 42.32 12.46
N PRO A 387 29.70 42.02 11.85
CA PRO A 387 29.48 42.29 10.45
C PRO A 387 29.29 43.80 10.19
N PRO A 388 29.60 44.30 8.97
CA PRO A 388 29.33 45.68 8.58
C PRO A 388 27.83 46.08 8.68
N TYR A 389 26.93 45.13 8.46
CA TYR A 389 25.48 45.27 8.61
C TYR A 389 24.86 43.88 8.93
N PRO A 390 23.65 43.81 9.52
CA PRO A 390 23.10 42.56 10.08
C PRO A 390 22.93 41.41 9.08
N SER A 391 22.67 41.72 7.81
CA SER A 391 22.45 40.75 6.73
C SER A 391 23.70 40.43 5.89
N TRP A 392 24.89 40.91 6.26
CA TRP A 392 26.13 40.68 5.51
C TRP A 392 26.32 39.17 5.22
N PRO A 393 26.84 38.71 4.06
CA PRO A 393 27.27 39.47 2.88
C PRO A 393 26.13 39.85 1.91
N PHE A 394 24.86 39.79 2.33
CA PHE A 394 23.70 40.16 1.50
C PHE A 394 23.32 41.62 1.72
N GLN A 395 23.60 42.48 0.74
CA GLN A 395 23.31 43.91 0.90
C GLN A 395 21.81 44.16 1.13
N PRO A 396 21.40 45.11 2.00
CA PRO A 396 19.98 45.34 2.32
C PRO A 396 19.09 45.56 1.09
N GLN A 397 19.63 46.18 0.04
CA GLN A 397 18.93 46.39 -1.24
C GLN A 397 18.54 45.10 -1.97
N VAL A 398 19.23 43.98 -1.72
CA VAL A 398 18.91 42.65 -2.30
C VAL A 398 17.52 42.16 -1.86
N PHE A 399 17.06 42.57 -0.68
CA PHE A 399 15.77 42.14 -0.15
C PHE A 399 14.58 42.87 -0.79
N ALA A 400 14.81 43.99 -1.49
CA ALA A 400 13.77 44.68 -2.24
C ALA A 400 13.20 43.80 -3.36
N SER A 401 14.05 43.02 -4.03
CA SER A 401 13.63 42.01 -5.03
C SER A 401 13.16 40.69 -4.41
N ALA A 402 13.21 40.55 -3.08
CA ALA A 402 12.80 39.35 -2.35
C ALA A 402 11.34 39.41 -1.82
N ALA A 403 10.67 40.57 -1.93
CA ALA A 403 9.31 40.82 -1.45
C ALA A 403 8.19 40.07 -2.22
N THR A 404 8.56 39.13 -3.07
CA THR A 404 7.64 38.19 -3.74
C THR A 404 8.07 36.73 -3.58
N LEU A 405 9.17 36.48 -2.86
CA LEU A 405 9.74 35.13 -2.69
C LEU A 405 9.10 34.38 -1.52
N LEU A 406 9.10 33.06 -1.64
CA LEU A 406 8.80 32.19 -0.49
C LEU A 406 10.01 32.13 0.45
N PRO A 407 9.82 31.96 1.78
CA PRO A 407 10.92 31.84 2.75
C PRO A 407 11.96 30.79 2.36
N ARG A 408 11.53 29.63 1.82
CA ARG A 408 12.45 28.58 1.35
C ARG A 408 13.32 29.02 0.17
N GLU A 409 12.76 29.79 -0.75
CA GLU A 409 13.47 30.26 -1.95
C GLU A 409 14.50 31.33 -1.60
N LEU A 410 14.18 32.18 -0.63
CA LEU A 410 15.14 33.13 -0.06
C LEU A 410 16.33 32.40 0.55
N LEU A 411 16.08 31.36 1.37
CA LEU A 411 17.14 30.56 1.99
C LEU A 411 18.01 29.81 0.97
N LYS A 412 17.41 29.26 -0.10
CA LYS A 412 18.15 28.60 -1.18
C LYS A 412 19.13 29.55 -1.86
N ARG A 413 18.67 30.74 -2.24
CA ARG A 413 19.54 31.74 -2.89
C ARG A 413 20.68 32.19 -1.96
N CYS A 414 20.41 32.31 -0.67
CA CYS A 414 21.45 32.57 0.33
C CYS A 414 22.47 31.43 0.45
N GLU A 415 22.03 30.17 0.42
CA GLU A 415 22.93 29.02 0.44
C GLU A 415 23.78 28.92 -0.83
N GLU A 416 23.18 29.12 -2.00
CA GLU A 416 23.90 29.11 -3.27
C GLU A 416 25.03 30.14 -3.28
N HIS A 417 24.74 31.36 -2.82
CA HIS A 417 25.75 32.40 -2.64
C HIS A 417 26.84 32.01 -1.63
N ARG A 418 26.45 31.39 -0.50
CA ARG A 418 27.39 30.87 0.50
C ARG A 418 28.35 29.85 -0.12
N LEU A 419 27.83 28.89 -0.88
CA LEU A 419 28.62 27.86 -1.55
C LEU A 419 29.58 28.45 -2.60
N GLN A 420 29.15 29.48 -3.35
CA GLN A 420 30.02 30.20 -4.28
C GLN A 420 31.18 30.92 -3.58
N CYS A 421 30.92 31.53 -2.42
CA CYS A 421 31.98 32.13 -1.60
C CYS A 421 32.96 31.05 -1.10
N LEU A 422 32.44 29.90 -0.66
CA LEU A 422 33.26 28.76 -0.21
C LEU A 422 34.10 28.14 -1.34
N SER A 423 33.57 28.04 -2.57
CA SER A 423 34.32 27.49 -3.69
C SER A 423 35.45 28.41 -4.15
N LYS A 424 35.26 29.74 -4.03
CA LYS A 424 36.24 30.75 -4.42
C LYS A 424 37.28 31.04 -3.33
N GLY A 425 37.04 30.61 -2.09
CA GLY A 425 37.95 30.90 -0.97
C GLY A 425 37.85 32.34 -0.43
N GLU A 426 36.85 33.11 -0.85
CA GLU A 426 36.68 34.53 -0.54
C GLU A 426 35.19 34.87 -0.34
N VAL A 427 34.88 35.79 0.58
CA VAL A 427 33.50 36.25 0.81
C VAL A 427 33.19 37.43 -0.10
N ILE A 428 32.19 37.27 -0.97
CA ILE A 428 31.78 38.29 -1.95
C ILE A 428 30.43 38.86 -1.51
N GLU A 429 30.25 40.18 -1.55
CA GLU A 429 28.95 40.79 -1.28
C GLU A 429 27.99 40.62 -2.45
N LEU A 430 26.74 40.24 -2.15
CA LEU A 430 25.67 40.10 -3.13
C LEU A 430 24.87 41.40 -3.22
N ALA A 431 24.67 41.91 -4.44
CA ALA A 431 23.91 43.14 -4.70
C ALA A 431 22.54 42.89 -5.37
N CYS A 432 22.30 41.72 -5.96
CA CYS A 432 21.00 41.30 -6.51
C CYS A 432 20.88 39.76 -6.53
N PHE A 433 19.65 39.24 -6.40
CA PHE A 433 19.35 37.84 -6.71
C PHE A 433 19.14 37.72 -8.25
N GLU A 434 20.11 37.23 -9.03
CA GLU A 434 19.92 36.98 -10.48
C GLU A 434 18.94 35.81 -10.74
N SER A 435 18.32 35.75 -11.95
CA SER A 435 17.55 34.57 -12.42
C SER A 435 18.43 33.31 -12.37
N PRO A 436 17.86 32.11 -12.12
CA PRO A 436 18.66 30.90 -11.91
C PRO A 436 19.53 30.63 -13.13
N PRO A 437 20.87 30.71 -13.02
CA PRO A 437 21.74 30.13 -14.02
C PRO A 437 21.56 28.60 -13.92
N GLU A 438 21.48 27.91 -15.06
CA GLU A 438 21.57 26.45 -15.09
C GLU A 438 22.76 26.02 -14.23
N ALA A 439 22.52 25.21 -13.20
CA ALA A 439 23.55 24.80 -12.25
C ALA A 439 24.67 24.06 -12.98
N THR A 440 25.67 24.79 -13.44
CA THR A 440 26.84 24.25 -14.13
C THR A 440 27.58 23.36 -13.14
N GLU A 441 27.88 22.15 -13.57
CA GLU A 441 28.74 21.17 -12.92
C GLU A 441 30.02 21.85 -12.42
N THR A 442 30.08 22.18 -11.13
CA THR A 442 31.29 22.74 -10.52
C THR A 442 31.54 22.09 -9.16
N LEU A 443 31.75 20.77 -9.16
CA LEU A 443 32.33 20.04 -8.01
C LEU A 443 33.40 19.01 -8.44
N ALA A 444 33.93 19.12 -9.66
CA ALA A 444 35.07 18.34 -10.10
C ALA A 444 36.36 19.14 -9.87
N THR A 445 37.00 18.97 -8.69
CA THR A 445 38.47 19.08 -8.43
C THR A 445 38.83 19.19 -6.94
N ILE A 446 38.24 18.37 -6.06
CA ILE A 446 38.83 18.11 -4.74
C ILE A 446 39.33 16.67 -4.76
N ARG A 447 40.65 16.47 -4.73
CA ARG A 447 41.24 15.14 -4.63
C ARG A 447 40.97 14.57 -3.22
N PRO A 448 40.67 13.28 -3.06
CA PRO A 448 40.54 12.67 -1.74
C PRO A 448 41.85 12.79 -0.97
N ASP A 449 41.76 13.10 0.32
CA ASP A 449 42.91 13.07 1.21
C ASP A 449 43.38 11.60 1.37
N PRO A 450 44.63 11.26 1.01
CA PRO A 450 45.15 9.90 1.18
C PRO A 450 45.13 9.39 2.63
N GLY A 451 45.00 10.28 3.63
CA GLY A 451 44.82 9.90 5.03
C GLY A 451 43.47 9.25 5.36
N LEU A 452 42.45 9.44 4.53
CA LEU A 452 41.09 8.93 4.79
C LEU A 452 40.97 7.42 4.65
N ASP A 453 41.70 6.79 3.72
CA ASP A 453 41.72 5.33 3.59
C ASP A 453 42.31 4.66 4.84
N HIS A 454 43.40 5.22 5.38
CA HIS A 454 44.00 4.73 6.62
C HIS A 454 43.09 4.96 7.84
N ALA A 455 42.48 6.15 7.94
CA ALA A 455 41.53 6.47 9.01
C ALA A 455 40.29 5.55 8.97
N TYR A 456 39.76 5.28 7.78
CA TYR A 456 38.66 4.33 7.56
C TYR A 456 39.01 2.92 8.03
N GLN A 457 40.16 2.38 7.58
CA GLN A 457 40.60 1.05 7.98
C GLN A 457 40.82 0.93 9.49
N GLU A 458 41.40 1.96 10.11
CA GLU A 458 41.63 1.97 11.55
C GLU A 458 40.32 2.02 12.35
N LEU A 459 39.37 2.85 11.93
CA LEU A 459 38.04 2.92 12.55
C LEU A 459 37.25 1.61 12.37
N CYS A 460 37.39 0.92 11.23
CA CYS A 460 36.82 -0.42 11.02
C CYS A 460 37.38 -1.45 12.01
N ARG A 461 38.67 -1.38 12.37
CA ARG A 461 39.27 -2.28 13.37
C ARG A 461 38.75 -1.98 14.78
N GLN A 462 38.54 -0.70 15.11
CA GLN A 462 38.10 -0.23 16.42
C GLN A 462 36.59 -0.39 16.70
N ALA A 463 35.82 -0.92 15.76
CA ALA A 463 34.37 -1.05 15.91
C ALA A 463 33.98 -2.03 17.06
N PRO A 464 33.17 -1.61 18.04
CA PRO A 464 32.80 -2.44 19.19
C PRO A 464 31.62 -3.38 18.85
N ILE A 465 31.86 -4.43 18.06
CA ILE A 465 30.81 -5.31 17.49
C ILE A 465 29.82 -5.85 18.52
N GLN A 466 30.29 -6.26 19.70
CA GLN A 466 29.42 -6.79 20.75
C GLN A 466 28.47 -5.72 21.31
N GLU A 467 28.92 -4.47 21.43
CA GLU A 467 28.08 -3.35 21.86
C GLU A 467 27.09 -2.94 20.77
N LEU A 468 27.51 -3.02 19.48
CA LEU A 468 26.63 -2.76 18.33
C LEU A 468 25.44 -3.73 18.23
N LEU A 469 25.56 -4.93 18.80
CA LEU A 469 24.53 -5.97 18.79
C LEU A 469 23.78 -6.11 20.12
N SER A 470 24.02 -5.20 21.07
CA SER A 470 23.38 -5.24 22.39
C SER A 470 21.87 -5.01 22.29
N GLU A 471 21.10 -5.89 22.95
CA GLU A 471 19.64 -5.76 23.07
C GLU A 471 19.23 -4.49 23.84
N GLU A 472 20.01 -4.10 24.84
CA GLU A 472 19.68 -2.99 25.75
C GLU A 472 19.91 -1.62 25.10
N ALA A 473 20.81 -1.54 24.11
CA ALA A 473 21.28 -0.30 23.51
C ALA A 473 20.94 -0.17 22.01
N GLU A 474 19.99 -0.95 21.48
CA GLU A 474 19.62 -0.93 20.05
C GLU A 474 19.25 0.48 19.54
N ASP A 475 18.51 1.26 20.35
CA ASP A 475 18.04 2.60 20.01
C ASP A 475 19.15 3.66 20.11
N GLU A 476 20.17 3.43 20.93
CA GLU A 476 21.31 4.33 21.10
C GLU A 476 22.41 4.06 20.07
N VAL A 477 22.71 2.78 19.82
CA VAL A 477 23.89 2.35 19.08
C VAL A 477 23.54 2.10 17.60
N LEU A 478 22.67 1.15 17.28
CA LEU A 478 22.23 0.97 15.88
C LEU A 478 21.39 2.17 15.42
N GLY A 479 20.62 2.76 16.33
CA GLY A 479 19.84 3.97 16.08
C GLY A 479 20.67 5.20 15.68
N MET A 480 21.96 5.29 16.02
CA MET A 480 22.85 6.35 15.51
C MET A 480 23.53 5.99 14.18
N LEU A 481 23.80 4.71 13.93
CA LEU A 481 24.50 4.24 12.73
C LEU A 481 23.60 4.28 11.48
N ILE A 482 22.34 3.88 11.61
CA ILE A 482 21.38 3.83 10.49
C ILE A 482 21.18 5.22 9.83
N PRO A 483 20.93 6.32 10.59
CA PRO A 483 20.88 7.68 10.05
C PRO A 483 22.15 8.13 9.33
N ALA A 484 23.32 7.83 9.92
CA ALA A 484 24.61 8.20 9.36
C ALA A 484 24.85 7.48 8.02
N LEU A 485 24.51 6.19 7.97
CA LEU A 485 24.55 5.41 6.75
C LEU A 485 23.67 6.02 5.65
N CYS A 486 22.42 6.40 5.95
CA CYS A 486 21.52 7.01 4.96
C CYS A 486 22.09 8.32 4.39
N ARG A 487 22.74 9.15 5.22
CA ARG A 487 23.40 10.39 4.77
C ARG A 487 24.64 10.09 3.92
N CYS A 488 25.47 9.14 4.33
CA CYS A 488 26.62 8.72 3.54
C CYS A 488 26.19 8.15 2.18
N LEU A 489 25.13 7.36 2.13
CA LEU A 489 24.58 6.78 0.90
C LEU A 489 24.16 7.86 -0.11
N LEU A 490 23.50 8.93 0.34
CA LEU A 490 23.12 10.07 -0.53
C LEU A 490 24.32 10.90 -1.01
N ARG A 491 25.38 11.01 -0.19
CA ARG A 491 26.61 11.72 -0.58
C ARG A 491 27.45 10.92 -1.58
N GLU A 492 27.44 9.60 -1.41
CA GLU A 492 28.14 8.63 -2.25
C GLU A 492 27.51 8.47 -3.63
N THR A 493 26.17 8.41 -3.71
CA THR A 493 25.42 8.30 -4.97
C THR A 493 24.57 9.55 -5.19
N PRO A 494 25.15 10.64 -5.75
CA PRO A 494 24.42 11.88 -5.97
C PRO A 494 23.28 11.65 -6.97
N LEU A 495 22.09 12.11 -6.60
CA LEU A 495 20.89 11.98 -7.42
C LEU A 495 20.88 12.99 -8.58
N PRO A 496 20.19 12.70 -9.70
CA PRO A 496 19.96 13.66 -10.78
C PRO A 496 19.32 14.96 -10.29
N LYS A 497 19.50 16.08 -11.01
CA LYS A 497 18.92 17.39 -10.63
C LYS A 497 17.40 17.39 -10.43
N SER A 498 16.68 16.49 -11.10
CA SER A 498 15.23 16.31 -10.94
C SER A 498 14.85 15.60 -9.64
N ARG A 499 15.76 14.88 -8.98
CA ARG A 499 15.50 14.07 -7.78
C ARG A 499 16.27 14.59 -6.58
N ARG A 500 15.63 14.52 -5.42
CA ARG A 500 16.21 14.97 -4.14
C ARG A 500 16.05 13.91 -3.07
N GLY A 501 17.16 13.58 -2.41
CA GLY A 501 17.16 12.74 -1.22
C GLY A 501 17.01 13.58 0.06
N VAL A 502 16.19 13.13 0.99
CA VAL A 502 16.05 13.69 2.35
C VAL A 502 16.10 12.55 3.35
N VAL A 503 16.88 12.71 4.42
CA VAL A 503 16.93 11.73 5.52
C VAL A 503 16.24 12.34 6.72
N ASP A 504 15.09 11.78 7.09
CA ASP A 504 14.44 12.09 8.36
C ASP A 504 15.00 11.16 9.45
N THR A 505 15.38 11.74 10.58
CA THR A 505 16.00 11.01 11.71
C THR A 505 15.23 11.23 13.02
N GLU A 506 14.24 12.11 12.94
CA GLU A 506 13.49 12.63 14.06
C GLU A 506 12.09 12.03 14.02
N PHE A 507 11.95 10.87 14.69
CA PHE A 507 10.68 10.14 14.80
C PHE A 507 10.15 10.20 16.22
N PRO A 508 8.83 10.32 16.39
CA PRO A 508 8.24 10.46 17.70
C PRO A 508 8.57 9.31 18.67
N GLY A 509 8.67 9.66 19.97
CA GLY A 509 9.03 8.76 21.06
C GLY A 509 10.16 9.30 21.95
N ASP A 510 10.37 8.70 23.13
CA ASP A 510 11.50 9.01 24.02
C ASP A 510 12.80 8.31 23.53
N LYS A 511 13.95 8.61 24.16
CA LYS A 511 15.24 7.95 23.87
C LYS A 511 15.16 6.42 23.88
N ASN A 512 14.27 5.86 24.69
CA ASN A 512 14.14 4.42 24.92
C ASN A 512 13.09 3.73 24.04
N TYR A 513 12.33 4.50 23.25
CA TYR A 513 11.32 3.97 22.34
C TYR A 513 11.07 4.98 21.22
N ARG A 514 11.74 4.81 20.09
CA ARG A 514 11.40 5.51 18.83
C ARG A 514 10.56 4.61 17.96
N ALA A 515 9.76 5.13 17.01
CA ALA A 515 9.03 4.29 16.04
C ALA A 515 9.91 3.85 14.85
N LEU A 516 10.79 4.71 14.35
CA LEU A 516 11.78 4.44 13.31
C LEU A 516 13.13 5.07 13.71
N HIS A 517 14.23 4.60 13.12
CA HIS A 517 15.56 5.20 13.30
C HIS A 517 15.92 6.15 12.16
N ALA A 518 15.54 5.81 10.92
CA ALA A 518 15.70 6.69 9.76
C ALA A 518 14.58 6.46 8.74
N ARG A 519 14.25 7.50 7.99
CA ARG A 519 13.46 7.43 6.75
C ARG A 519 14.21 8.16 5.66
N LEU A 520 14.61 7.44 4.63
CA LEU A 520 15.19 8.00 3.42
C LEU A 520 14.05 8.26 2.43
N ARG A 521 13.83 9.53 2.10
CA ARG A 521 12.84 9.97 1.11
C ARG A 521 13.52 10.42 -0.16
N ILE A 522 13.09 9.87 -1.29
CA ILE A 522 13.50 10.31 -2.63
C ILE A 522 12.33 11.05 -3.25
N ILE A 523 12.49 12.35 -3.48
CA ILE A 523 11.47 13.26 -4.00
C ILE A 523 11.83 13.60 -5.44
N ASP A 524 10.94 13.27 -6.39
CA ASP A 524 11.15 13.55 -7.81
C ASP A 524 10.35 14.79 -8.26
N SER A 525 11.04 15.91 -8.40
CA SER A 525 10.46 17.18 -8.85
C SER A 525 10.01 17.17 -10.32
N SER A 526 10.51 16.24 -11.14
CA SER A 526 10.04 16.07 -12.53
C SER A 526 8.69 15.34 -12.62
N GLN A 527 8.28 14.66 -11.54
CA GLN A 527 6.99 13.97 -11.42
C GLN A 527 6.16 14.60 -10.29
N GLU A 528 5.87 15.91 -10.39
CA GLU A 528 5.10 16.71 -9.41
C GLU A 528 5.46 16.47 -7.92
N ASN A 529 6.73 16.22 -7.62
CA ASN A 529 7.25 15.89 -6.28
C ASN A 529 6.77 14.52 -5.74
N ARG A 530 6.65 13.49 -6.58
CA ARG A 530 6.41 12.11 -6.14
C ARG A 530 7.49 11.68 -5.13
N GLU A 531 7.07 11.13 -3.99
CA GLU A 531 7.98 10.66 -2.94
C GLU A 531 8.08 9.13 -2.89
N GLN A 532 9.29 8.60 -2.67
CA GLN A 532 9.56 7.18 -2.34
C GLN A 532 10.21 7.09 -0.96
N HIS A 533 9.67 6.23 -0.09
CA HIS A 533 10.05 6.18 1.32
C HIS A 533 10.67 4.83 1.67
N TYR A 534 11.88 4.89 2.21
CA TYR A 534 12.62 3.76 2.74
C TYR A 534 12.80 3.96 4.24
N CYS A 535 12.01 3.25 5.03
CA CYS A 535 11.98 3.33 6.48
C CYS A 535 12.85 2.24 7.09
N PHE A 536 13.64 2.59 8.09
CA PHE A 536 14.58 1.69 8.75
C PHE A 536 14.36 1.67 10.25
N ARG A 537 14.37 0.46 10.83
CA ARG A 537 14.35 0.25 12.27
C ARG A 537 15.26 -0.91 12.67
N ALA A 538 16.14 -0.67 13.64
CA ALA A 538 16.82 -1.72 14.39
C ALA A 538 15.85 -2.37 15.40
N LEU A 539 15.84 -3.69 15.46
CA LEU A 539 15.00 -4.45 16.37
C LEU A 539 15.69 -5.74 16.81
N GLN A 540 16.45 -5.67 17.90
CA GLN A 540 17.19 -6.78 18.50
C GLN A 540 16.49 -7.40 19.71
N LYS A 541 15.44 -6.76 20.26
CA LYS A 541 14.65 -7.27 21.40
C LYS A 541 14.30 -8.75 21.27
N THR A 542 14.60 -9.52 22.31
CA THR A 542 14.27 -10.94 22.45
C THR A 542 12.98 -11.13 23.25
N HIS A 543 12.62 -10.16 24.09
CA HIS A 543 11.33 -10.16 24.79
C HIS A 543 10.16 -9.93 23.82
N ALA A 544 9.15 -10.79 23.87
CA ALA A 544 8.05 -10.83 22.89
C ALA A 544 7.24 -9.53 22.86
N THR A 545 6.80 -9.01 24.00
CA THR A 545 6.00 -7.78 24.08
C THR A 545 6.79 -6.56 23.59
N ALA A 546 8.07 -6.46 23.97
CA ALA A 546 8.93 -5.37 23.53
C ALA A 546 9.17 -5.39 22.01
N TYR A 547 9.31 -6.58 21.43
CA TYR A 547 9.41 -6.77 19.98
C TYR A 547 8.10 -6.37 19.27
N GLN A 548 6.96 -6.86 19.75
CA GLN A 548 5.64 -6.61 19.16
C GLN A 548 5.32 -5.11 19.13
N ASN A 549 5.51 -4.42 20.26
CA ASN A 549 5.28 -2.98 20.39
C ASN A 549 6.12 -2.19 19.37
N ARG A 550 7.40 -2.54 19.23
CA ARG A 550 8.34 -1.85 18.33
C ARG A 550 8.05 -2.14 16.86
N LEU A 551 7.73 -3.38 16.51
CA LEU A 551 7.38 -3.74 15.13
C LEU A 551 6.08 -3.07 14.69
N ASN A 552 5.05 -3.04 15.53
CA ASN A 552 3.79 -2.38 15.18
C ASN A 552 3.95 -0.85 15.09
N GLY A 553 4.76 -0.25 15.97
CA GLY A 553 5.14 1.16 15.86
C GLY A 553 5.83 1.47 14.53
N ALA A 554 6.71 0.58 14.07
CA ALA A 554 7.37 0.70 12.77
C ALA A 554 6.40 0.52 11.58
N LEU A 555 5.48 -0.46 11.66
CA LEU A 555 4.44 -0.67 10.64
C LEU A 555 3.55 0.58 10.49
N THR A 556 3.12 1.14 11.60
CA THR A 556 2.27 2.34 11.63
C THR A 556 3.03 3.56 11.11
N ALA A 557 4.25 3.81 11.62
CA ALA A 557 5.04 4.98 11.24
C ALA A 557 5.59 4.92 9.80
N SER A 558 5.78 3.72 9.24
CA SER A 558 6.24 3.56 7.85
C SER A 558 5.10 3.51 6.83
N GLY A 559 3.86 3.32 7.27
CA GLY A 559 2.71 3.25 6.38
C GLY A 559 2.76 2.11 5.35
N ILE A 560 3.55 1.07 5.61
CA ILE A 560 3.83 0.01 4.64
C ILE A 560 2.55 -0.74 4.23
N ASP A 561 2.40 -0.96 2.94
CA ASP A 561 1.30 -1.71 2.36
C ASP A 561 1.76 -2.43 1.08
N SER A 562 1.29 -3.67 0.88
CA SER A 562 1.68 -4.48 -0.28
C SER A 562 1.24 -3.89 -1.62
N LYS A 563 0.24 -2.99 -1.59
CA LYS A 563 -0.29 -2.23 -2.72
C LYS A 563 0.41 -0.88 -2.94
N LEU A 564 1.26 -0.43 -2.02
CA LEU A 564 2.00 0.83 -2.11
C LEU A 564 3.52 0.57 -2.26
N PRO A 565 4.00 0.24 -3.47
CA PRO A 565 5.39 -0.22 -3.68
C PRO A 565 6.46 0.85 -3.39
N PHE A 566 6.06 2.12 -3.30
CA PHE A 566 6.91 3.26 -2.95
C PHE A 566 7.15 3.40 -1.43
N ARG A 567 6.46 2.64 -0.59
CA ARG A 567 6.72 2.57 0.86
C ARG A 567 7.37 1.25 1.21
N ARG A 568 8.57 1.30 1.76
CA ARG A 568 9.33 0.12 2.16
C ARG A 568 9.75 0.24 3.61
N LEU A 569 9.63 -0.84 4.36
CA LEU A 569 10.11 -0.97 5.74
C LEU A 569 11.16 -2.06 5.81
N ILE A 570 12.33 -1.70 6.33
CA ILE A 570 13.45 -2.61 6.57
C ILE A 570 13.68 -2.72 8.08
N ILE A 571 13.60 -3.95 8.59
CA ILE A 571 13.92 -4.26 9.98
C ILE A 571 15.32 -4.85 10.06
N VAL A 572 16.24 -4.13 10.71
CA VAL A 572 17.62 -4.55 10.95
C VAL A 572 17.62 -5.43 12.22
N ARG A 573 17.82 -6.74 12.04
CA ARG A 573 17.77 -7.73 13.12
C ARG A 573 18.77 -8.86 12.86
N THR A 574 19.52 -9.23 13.89
CA THR A 574 20.50 -10.34 13.85
C THR A 574 20.14 -11.45 14.83
N THR A 575 19.18 -11.24 15.72
CA THR A 575 18.69 -12.24 16.68
C THR A 575 17.48 -13.03 16.14
N PRO A 576 17.27 -14.30 16.53
CA PRO A 576 16.08 -15.06 16.16
C PRO A 576 14.79 -14.39 16.64
N LEU A 577 13.68 -14.61 15.93
CA LEU A 577 12.38 -14.04 16.30
C LEU A 577 11.88 -14.58 17.65
N PRO A 578 11.29 -13.75 18.53
CA PRO A 578 10.67 -14.22 19.76
C PRO A 578 9.54 -15.19 19.47
N LEU A 579 9.38 -16.22 20.30
CA LEU A 579 8.29 -17.18 20.17
C LEU A 579 6.98 -16.56 20.65
N GLY A 580 5.85 -16.97 20.07
CA GLY A 580 4.51 -16.56 20.50
C GLY A 580 3.54 -16.38 19.33
N LYS A 581 2.25 -16.61 19.59
CA LYS A 581 1.19 -16.47 18.58
C LYS A 581 1.08 -15.03 18.06
N VAL A 582 1.00 -14.06 18.97
CA VAL A 582 0.92 -12.63 18.63
C VAL A 582 2.17 -12.16 17.88
N THR A 583 3.36 -12.63 18.29
CA THR A 583 4.61 -12.33 17.58
C THR A 583 4.59 -12.82 16.13
N ARG A 584 4.08 -14.03 15.87
CA ARG A 584 3.91 -14.55 14.50
C ARG A 584 2.91 -13.73 13.73
N GLU A 585 1.74 -13.45 14.27
CA GLU A 585 0.69 -12.67 13.59
C GLU A 585 1.19 -11.27 13.16
N ILE A 586 1.90 -10.54 14.03
CA ILE A 586 2.43 -9.20 13.68
C ILE A 586 3.59 -9.33 12.67
N THR A 587 4.42 -10.36 12.78
CA THR A 587 5.51 -10.60 11.82
C THR A 587 4.98 -11.01 10.45
N ASP A 588 3.92 -11.83 10.40
CA ASP A 588 3.24 -12.22 9.16
C ASP A 588 2.59 -11.00 8.51
N LYS A 589 1.98 -10.09 9.29
CA LYS A 589 1.49 -8.80 8.77
C LYS A 589 2.63 -7.98 8.13
N PHE A 590 3.80 -7.93 8.78
CA PHE A 590 4.98 -7.26 8.23
C PHE A 590 5.45 -7.89 6.91
N LEU A 591 5.51 -9.22 6.82
CA LEU A 591 5.93 -9.93 5.61
C LEU A 591 4.89 -9.84 4.48
N GLN A 592 3.60 -9.94 4.80
CA GLN A 592 2.50 -9.74 3.83
C GLN A 592 2.50 -8.33 3.26
N ALA A 593 2.90 -7.33 4.05
CA ALA A 593 3.10 -5.96 3.59
C ALA A 593 4.37 -5.77 2.75
N LYS A 594 5.11 -6.85 2.41
CA LYS A 594 6.40 -6.86 1.69
C LYS A 594 7.55 -6.19 2.47
N GLY A 595 7.47 -6.16 3.79
CA GLY A 595 8.57 -5.76 4.66
C GLY A 595 9.76 -6.72 4.56
N LYS A 596 10.99 -6.21 4.71
CA LYS A 596 12.22 -7.01 4.62
C LYS A 596 13.00 -7.02 5.93
N PHE A 597 13.41 -8.19 6.38
CA PHE A 597 14.45 -8.31 7.40
C PHE A 597 15.83 -8.17 6.76
N ALA A 598 16.72 -7.45 7.44
CA ALA A 598 18.11 -7.28 7.05
C ALA A 598 19.01 -7.68 8.23
N ALA A 599 19.97 -8.56 7.98
CA ALA A 599 20.91 -9.06 8.98
C ALA A 599 22.33 -8.61 8.60
N PRO A 600 22.81 -7.44 9.07
CA PRO A 600 24.16 -6.97 8.77
C PRO A 600 25.19 -7.94 9.33
N ASN A 601 26.18 -8.30 8.50
CA ASN A 601 27.30 -9.12 8.93
C ASN A 601 28.30 -8.27 9.75
N GLU A 602 29.33 -8.90 10.32
CA GLU A 602 30.34 -8.18 11.12
C GLU A 602 31.04 -7.06 10.32
N GLN A 603 31.35 -7.32 9.05
CA GLN A 603 32.01 -6.34 8.17
C GLN A 603 31.09 -5.15 7.87
N ASP A 604 29.79 -5.38 7.71
CA ASP A 604 28.80 -4.33 7.52
C ASP A 604 28.73 -3.42 8.75
N LEU A 605 28.73 -4.00 9.96
CA LEU A 605 28.73 -3.26 11.22
C LEU A 605 30.01 -2.42 11.40
N ARG A 606 31.18 -2.98 11.06
CA ARG A 606 32.47 -2.26 11.07
C ARG A 606 32.43 -1.05 10.14
N THR A 607 31.89 -1.24 8.94
CA THR A 607 31.77 -0.20 7.91
C THR A 607 30.80 0.89 8.37
N MET A 608 29.61 0.52 8.87
CA MET A 608 28.63 1.48 9.40
C MET A 608 29.21 2.32 10.55
N TRP A 609 29.96 1.69 11.46
CA TRP A 609 30.66 2.39 12.54
C TRP A 609 31.71 3.37 12.03
N ALA A 610 32.57 2.92 11.11
CA ALA A 610 33.63 3.76 10.54
C ALA A 610 33.06 4.97 9.80
N LEU A 611 32.00 4.77 9.00
CA LEU A 611 31.30 5.85 8.29
C LEU A 611 30.70 6.88 9.25
N HIS A 612 30.08 6.43 10.34
CA HIS A 612 29.55 7.31 11.37
C HIS A 612 30.66 8.15 12.04
N LYS A 613 31.81 7.53 12.35
CA LYS A 613 32.95 8.22 12.96
C LYS A 613 33.63 9.21 12.01
N LEU A 614 33.81 8.85 10.75
CA LEU A 614 34.35 9.76 9.74
C LEU A 614 33.41 10.95 9.50
N GLU A 615 32.10 10.72 9.46
CA GLU A 615 31.10 11.79 9.36
C GLU A 615 31.20 12.77 10.56
N GLN A 616 31.37 12.26 11.79
CA GLN A 616 31.56 13.10 12.99
C GLN A 616 32.84 13.93 12.97
N GLN A 617 33.91 13.40 12.39
CA GLN A 617 35.21 14.08 12.31
C GLN A 617 35.22 15.20 11.26
N ASN A 618 34.28 15.21 10.30
CA ASN A 618 34.10 16.23 9.27
C ASN A 618 35.41 16.60 8.53
N LEU A 619 36.17 15.57 8.15
CA LEU A 619 37.49 15.72 7.53
C LEU A 619 37.39 16.30 6.10
N PRO A 620 38.35 17.14 5.67
CA PRO A 620 38.38 17.67 4.31
C PRO A 620 38.49 16.55 3.27
N GLY A 621 37.70 16.62 2.21
CA GLY A 621 37.70 15.60 1.15
C GLY A 621 36.88 14.34 1.45
N PHE A 622 36.20 14.24 2.60
CA PHE A 622 35.36 13.09 2.95
C PHE A 622 34.28 12.77 1.91
N GLU A 623 33.60 13.79 1.36
CA GLU A 623 32.59 13.56 0.30
C GLU A 623 33.21 13.03 -1.00
N ALA A 624 34.37 13.56 -1.39
CA ALA A 624 35.09 13.09 -2.56
C ALA A 624 35.55 11.64 -2.37
N TRP A 625 36.02 11.31 -1.17
CA TRP A 625 36.38 9.94 -0.79
C TRP A 625 35.19 8.97 -0.83
N LEU A 626 34.01 9.37 -0.31
CA LEU A 626 32.79 8.57 -0.40
C LEU A 626 32.42 8.25 -1.85
N ARG A 627 32.46 9.25 -2.73
CA ARG A 627 32.15 9.09 -4.17
C ARG A 627 33.17 8.26 -4.94
N GLU A 628 34.41 8.12 -4.44
CA GLU A 628 35.43 7.29 -5.10
C GLU A 628 35.43 5.85 -4.57
N ARG A 629 35.31 5.68 -3.25
CA ARG A 629 35.45 4.36 -2.60
C ARG A 629 34.17 3.56 -2.48
N HIS A 630 33.01 4.22 -2.56
CA HIS A 630 31.68 3.62 -2.47
C HIS A 630 31.45 2.64 -1.30
N PRO A 631 31.88 2.95 -0.06
CA PRO A 631 31.79 2.01 1.06
C PRO A 631 30.36 1.73 1.53
N ALA A 632 29.40 2.64 1.34
CA ALA A 632 28.01 2.45 1.80
C ALA A 632 27.22 1.53 0.85
N THR A 633 27.37 1.67 -0.47
CA THR A 633 26.68 0.81 -1.46
C THR A 633 27.21 -0.63 -1.50
N GLN A 634 28.39 -0.86 -0.90
CA GLN A 634 29.02 -2.18 -0.77
C GLN A 634 28.50 -3.01 0.41
N LEU A 635 27.68 -2.43 1.30
CA LEU A 635 27.08 -3.18 2.41
C LEU A 635 26.19 -4.30 1.88
N GLN A 636 26.42 -5.53 2.34
CA GLN A 636 25.76 -6.72 1.80
C GLN A 636 24.23 -6.62 1.94
N TRP A 637 23.77 -6.26 3.14
CA TRP A 637 22.34 -6.16 3.43
C TRP A 637 21.63 -5.03 2.65
N LEU A 638 22.35 -3.98 2.22
CA LEU A 638 21.79 -2.93 1.35
C LEU A 638 21.61 -3.41 -0.10
N GLN A 639 22.50 -4.27 -0.59
CA GLN A 639 22.39 -4.89 -1.90
C GLN A 639 21.23 -5.89 -1.95
N GLU A 640 21.11 -6.76 -0.94
CA GLU A 640 20.01 -7.74 -0.82
C GLU A 640 18.62 -7.06 -0.73
N THR A 641 18.56 -5.88 -0.12
CA THR A 641 17.31 -5.10 -0.02
C THR A 641 16.95 -4.35 -1.31
N LYS A 642 17.88 -4.24 -2.28
CA LYS A 642 17.75 -3.53 -3.57
C LYS A 642 17.45 -2.03 -3.43
N ILE A 643 17.98 -1.40 -2.38
CA ILE A 643 17.80 0.04 -2.14
C ILE A 643 18.75 0.84 -3.05
N THR A 644 19.95 0.32 -3.29
CA THR A 644 20.98 0.94 -4.14
C THR A 644 20.57 1.03 -5.61
N GLU A 645 19.86 0.03 -6.14
CA GLU A 645 19.29 0.04 -7.50
C GLU A 645 18.32 1.21 -7.72
N CYS A 646 17.64 1.68 -6.67
CA CYS A 646 16.67 2.78 -6.76
C CYS A 646 17.32 4.17 -6.75
N LEU A 647 18.60 4.26 -6.33
CA LEU A 647 19.37 5.51 -6.28
C LEU A 647 20.16 5.78 -7.57
N ALA A 648 20.43 4.74 -8.37
CA ALA A 648 21.12 4.85 -9.65
C ALA A 648 20.14 5.24 -10.78
N ALA A 649 20.49 6.28 -11.55
CA ALA A 649 19.59 6.89 -12.51
C ALA A 649 19.43 6.14 -13.85
N ASP A 650 20.26 5.13 -14.17
CA ASP A 650 20.31 4.51 -15.52
C ASP A 650 20.43 2.97 -15.53
N ALA A 651 20.01 2.28 -14.46
CA ALA A 651 20.05 0.81 -14.44
C ALA A 651 18.65 0.21 -14.26
N PHE A 652 17.95 -0.04 -15.36
CA PHE A 652 17.03 -1.17 -15.39
C PHE A 652 17.87 -2.45 -15.25
N PRO A 653 17.62 -3.34 -14.26
CA PRO A 653 18.31 -4.61 -14.23
C PRO A 653 17.74 -5.51 -15.34
N LEU A 654 18.55 -5.74 -16.35
CA LEU A 654 18.51 -6.98 -17.12
C LEU A 654 18.50 -8.16 -16.15
N GLU A 655 17.58 -9.09 -16.37
CA GLU A 655 17.61 -10.43 -15.78
C GLU A 655 18.99 -11.05 -16.01
N ASN A 656 19.81 -11.08 -14.96
CA ASN A 656 20.96 -11.95 -14.85
C ASN A 656 20.83 -12.72 -13.54
N ASN A 657 20.18 -13.87 -13.64
CA ASN A 657 20.45 -14.99 -12.76
C ASN A 657 21.96 -15.28 -12.78
N LEU A 658 22.57 -15.42 -11.60
CA LEU A 658 23.68 -16.32 -11.28
C LEU A 658 24.06 -16.11 -9.79
N PRO A 659 24.64 -17.09 -9.09
CA PRO A 659 24.00 -18.29 -8.55
C PRO A 659 24.09 -18.34 -7.00
N LEU A 660 23.04 -18.84 -6.33
CA LEU A 660 23.21 -19.40 -4.98
C LEU A 660 24.14 -20.60 -5.09
N ASN A 661 25.29 -20.49 -4.43
CA ASN A 661 26.39 -21.44 -4.48
C ASN A 661 25.99 -22.74 -3.76
N ALA A 662 25.34 -23.65 -4.48
CA ALA A 662 24.94 -24.98 -4.02
C ALA A 662 26.09 -26.02 -4.11
N LYS A 663 27.35 -25.60 -3.92
CA LYS A 663 28.50 -26.53 -3.83
C LYS A 663 28.57 -27.29 -2.50
N GLU A 664 27.72 -26.97 -1.53
CA GLU A 664 27.61 -27.72 -0.26
C GLU A 664 26.46 -28.75 -0.24
N ASN A 665 25.65 -28.88 -1.31
CA ASN A 665 24.56 -29.88 -1.37
C ASN A 665 24.71 -30.92 -2.49
N THR A 666 25.88 -30.97 -3.15
CA THR A 666 26.17 -31.86 -4.29
C THR A 666 26.69 -33.26 -3.95
N ASP A 667 26.59 -33.75 -2.71
CA ASP A 667 27.10 -35.09 -2.35
C ASP A 667 26.03 -36.19 -2.15
N ILE A 668 24.75 -35.86 -2.23
CA ILE A 668 23.67 -36.84 -1.98
C ILE A 668 23.15 -37.50 -3.28
N TRP A 669 23.32 -36.86 -4.43
CA TRP A 669 22.73 -37.31 -5.71
C TRP A 669 23.72 -37.95 -6.69
N ALA A 670 25.02 -37.97 -6.38
CA ALA A 670 26.05 -38.58 -7.23
C ALA A 670 26.10 -40.13 -7.16
N LYS A 671 25.17 -40.80 -6.45
CA LYS A 671 25.19 -42.25 -6.21
C LYS A 671 24.06 -43.06 -6.86
N LEU A 672 23.22 -42.47 -7.71
CA LEU A 672 22.19 -43.22 -8.43
C LEU A 672 22.63 -43.51 -9.89
N PRO A 673 22.61 -44.79 -10.34
CA PRO A 673 23.11 -45.15 -11.66
C PRO A 673 22.18 -44.66 -12.77
N ALA A 674 22.77 -44.01 -13.78
CA ALA A 674 22.04 -43.45 -14.92
C ALA A 674 21.40 -44.55 -15.81
N PRO A 675 20.12 -44.42 -16.21
CA PRO A 675 19.53 -45.30 -17.22
C PRO A 675 20.11 -44.99 -18.61
N LYS A 676 20.39 -46.05 -19.37
CA LYS A 676 21.07 -46.04 -20.67
C LYS A 676 20.27 -45.24 -21.72
N ARG A 677 20.92 -44.23 -22.31
CA ARG A 677 20.42 -43.43 -23.44
C ARG A 677 20.15 -44.34 -24.66
N HIS A 678 18.90 -44.39 -25.10
CA HIS A 678 18.56 -44.83 -26.45
C HIS A 678 18.59 -43.61 -27.38
N ASN A 679 19.43 -43.68 -28.41
CA ASN A 679 19.48 -42.71 -29.49
C ASN A 679 18.23 -42.87 -30.37
N TYR A 680 17.26 -41.95 -30.23
CA TYR A 680 16.33 -41.64 -31.30
C TYR A 680 16.61 -40.21 -31.77
N LYS A 681 17.01 -40.08 -33.04
CA LYS A 681 17.00 -38.81 -33.78
C LYS A 681 15.55 -38.37 -33.93
N ALA A 682 15.04 -37.59 -32.98
CA ALA A 682 13.85 -36.77 -33.20
C ALA A 682 14.33 -35.44 -33.79
N THR A 683 14.02 -35.20 -35.07
CA THR A 683 13.96 -33.85 -35.64
C THR A 683 13.08 -33.00 -34.74
N THR A 684 13.70 -32.07 -34.02
CA THR A 684 13.01 -31.06 -33.21
C THR A 684 12.18 -30.20 -34.17
N PRO A 685 10.86 -30.08 -34.02
CA PRO A 685 10.10 -29.11 -34.79
C PRO A 685 10.62 -27.72 -34.41
N SER A 686 11.10 -26.97 -35.41
CA SER A 686 11.38 -25.54 -35.26
C SER A 686 10.04 -24.82 -35.12
N TYR A 687 9.53 -24.67 -33.90
CA TYR A 687 8.33 -23.88 -33.66
C TYR A 687 8.62 -22.40 -33.99
N PRO A 688 7.73 -21.69 -34.70
CA PRO A 688 7.89 -20.25 -34.91
C PRO A 688 7.85 -19.53 -33.58
N SER A 689 8.75 -18.57 -33.38
CA SER A 689 8.88 -17.80 -32.12
C SER A 689 7.76 -16.77 -31.88
N ALA A 690 6.81 -16.63 -32.82
CA ALA A 690 5.77 -15.61 -32.78
C ALA A 690 4.50 -16.00 -33.57
N LEU A 691 3.35 -15.48 -33.14
CA LEU A 691 2.03 -15.60 -33.79
C LEU A 691 1.85 -14.47 -34.82
N PRO A 692 1.59 -14.75 -36.11
CA PRO A 692 1.29 -13.73 -37.10
C PRO A 692 -0.13 -13.17 -36.89
N VAL A 693 -0.26 -11.84 -36.96
CA VAL A 693 -1.51 -11.16 -36.64
C VAL A 693 -2.11 -10.43 -37.85
N GLY A 694 -1.28 -9.77 -38.65
CA GLY A 694 -1.75 -8.97 -39.79
C GLY A 694 -0.63 -8.27 -40.54
N LYS A 695 -1.00 -7.28 -41.36
CA LYS A 695 -0.06 -6.43 -42.11
C LYS A 695 -0.20 -4.98 -41.68
N ILE A 696 0.91 -4.25 -41.58
CA ILE A 696 0.88 -2.83 -41.21
C ILE A 696 0.28 -2.03 -42.38
N LEU A 697 -0.71 -1.17 -42.11
CA LEU A 697 -1.40 -0.42 -43.15
C LEU A 697 -0.51 0.64 -43.83
N SER A 698 0.41 1.26 -43.09
CA SER A 698 1.39 2.19 -43.66
C SER A 698 2.49 1.50 -44.49
N ASN A 699 2.71 0.20 -44.27
CA ASN A 699 3.68 -0.61 -45.00
C ASN A 699 3.15 -2.03 -45.24
N PRO A 700 2.31 -2.24 -46.29
CA PRO A 700 1.64 -3.53 -46.51
C PRO A 700 2.59 -4.72 -46.78
N ALA A 701 3.88 -4.48 -47.03
CA ALA A 701 4.89 -5.52 -47.16
C ALA A 701 5.33 -6.09 -45.79
N GLU A 702 5.09 -5.36 -44.70
CA GLU A 702 5.53 -5.70 -43.35
C GLU A 702 4.43 -6.46 -42.60
N LYS A 703 4.73 -7.71 -42.24
CA LYS A 703 3.87 -8.56 -41.41
C LYS A 703 4.15 -8.27 -39.93
N ILE A 704 3.11 -8.09 -39.14
CA ILE A 704 3.22 -7.93 -37.69
C ILE A 704 3.00 -9.28 -37.01
N THR A 705 3.90 -9.62 -36.09
CA THR A 705 3.86 -10.86 -35.31
C THR A 705 3.97 -10.54 -33.83
N ILE A 706 3.39 -11.38 -32.98
CA ILE A 706 3.46 -11.25 -31.52
C ILE A 706 4.28 -12.42 -30.96
N PRO A 707 5.39 -12.16 -30.26
CA PRO A 707 6.19 -13.19 -29.59
C PRO A 707 5.34 -14.11 -28.69
N LEU A 708 5.57 -15.42 -28.75
CA LEU A 708 4.80 -16.39 -27.96
C LEU A 708 4.77 -16.09 -26.45
N PRO A 709 5.86 -15.64 -25.78
CA PRO A 709 5.83 -15.31 -24.36
C PRO A 709 4.86 -14.18 -23.98
N LEU A 710 4.54 -13.28 -24.92
CA LEU A 710 3.59 -12.19 -24.68
C LEU A 710 2.13 -12.66 -24.80
N LEU A 711 1.88 -13.81 -25.41
CA LEU A 711 0.54 -14.35 -25.63
C LEU A 711 -0.06 -15.03 -24.39
N THR A 712 0.76 -15.36 -23.38
CA THR A 712 0.27 -15.84 -22.07
C THR A 712 -0.29 -14.70 -21.22
N GLN A 713 -0.09 -13.46 -21.67
CA GLN A 713 -0.58 -12.24 -21.06
C GLN A 713 -1.87 -11.80 -21.75
N TYR A 714 -2.72 -11.02 -21.07
CA TYR A 714 -4.08 -10.76 -21.56
C TYR A 714 -4.10 -10.07 -22.92
N THR A 715 -4.97 -10.57 -23.80
CA THR A 715 -5.29 -9.94 -25.08
C THR A 715 -6.72 -9.42 -25.07
N GLY A 716 -6.91 -8.14 -25.35
CA GLY A 716 -8.20 -7.47 -25.39
C GLY A 716 -8.58 -7.04 -26.79
N ILE A 717 -9.80 -7.34 -27.23
CA ILE A 717 -10.34 -6.90 -28.51
C ILE A 717 -11.57 -6.01 -28.26
N LEU A 718 -11.41 -4.72 -28.54
CA LEU A 718 -12.39 -3.67 -28.33
C LEU A 718 -12.89 -3.17 -29.68
N ALA A 719 -14.11 -3.49 -30.07
CA ALA A 719 -14.60 -3.04 -31.36
C ALA A 719 -16.13 -3.03 -31.43
N GLY A 720 -16.69 -2.02 -32.10
CA GLY A 720 -18.13 -1.94 -32.32
C GLY A 720 -18.64 -3.03 -33.27
N SER A 721 -19.96 -3.16 -33.38
CA SER A 721 -20.59 -4.10 -34.30
C SER A 721 -20.16 -3.85 -35.76
N GLY A 722 -19.88 -4.92 -36.51
CA GLY A 722 -19.47 -4.84 -37.92
C GLY A 722 -18.00 -4.43 -38.16
N SER A 723 -17.18 -4.29 -37.12
CA SER A 723 -15.76 -3.95 -37.20
C SER A 723 -14.84 -5.06 -37.69
N GLY A 724 -15.31 -6.32 -37.66
CA GLY A 724 -14.50 -7.51 -37.95
C GLY A 724 -13.98 -8.27 -36.72
N LYS A 725 -14.47 -7.95 -35.50
CA LYS A 725 -14.09 -8.62 -34.22
C LYS A 725 -14.07 -10.15 -34.31
N THR A 726 -15.13 -10.74 -34.86
CA THR A 726 -15.25 -12.20 -35.03
C THR A 726 -14.24 -12.75 -36.03
N VAL A 727 -13.96 -12.03 -37.12
CA VAL A 727 -12.95 -12.46 -38.12
C VAL A 727 -11.55 -12.45 -37.50
N LEU A 728 -11.23 -11.43 -36.68
CA LEU A 728 -9.99 -11.36 -35.92
C LEU A 728 -9.88 -12.51 -34.90
N LEU A 729 -10.92 -12.79 -34.12
CA LEU A 729 -10.94 -13.92 -33.18
C LEU A 729 -10.72 -15.25 -33.89
N LYS A 730 -11.39 -15.47 -35.02
CA LYS A 730 -11.19 -16.68 -35.82
C LYS A 730 -9.76 -16.78 -36.33
N ARG A 731 -9.23 -15.69 -36.89
CA ARG A 731 -7.85 -15.69 -37.41
C ARG A 731 -6.83 -15.94 -36.31
N TRP A 732 -7.05 -15.41 -35.11
CA TRP A 732 -6.21 -15.68 -33.93
C TRP A 732 -6.19 -17.17 -33.57
N VAL A 733 -7.38 -17.81 -33.48
CA VAL A 733 -7.50 -19.25 -33.20
C VAL A 733 -6.83 -20.08 -34.28
N GLU A 734 -7.06 -19.73 -35.54
CA GLU A 734 -6.53 -20.45 -36.70
C GLU A 734 -5.01 -20.39 -36.75
N GLU A 735 -4.41 -19.21 -36.61
CA GLU A 735 -2.95 -19.05 -36.58
C GLU A 735 -2.34 -19.74 -35.36
N ALA A 736 -3.00 -19.73 -34.20
CA ALA A 736 -2.55 -20.48 -33.02
C ALA A 736 -2.58 -22.00 -33.27
N ALA A 737 -3.63 -22.49 -33.92
CA ALA A 737 -3.77 -23.90 -34.27
C ALA A 737 -2.74 -24.35 -35.31
N LEU A 738 -2.41 -23.51 -36.29
CA LEU A 738 -1.30 -23.74 -37.23
C LEU A 738 0.08 -23.85 -36.53
N LEU A 739 0.24 -23.24 -35.35
CA LEU A 739 1.42 -23.39 -34.50
C LEU A 739 1.36 -24.61 -33.55
N GLY A 740 0.26 -25.38 -33.59
CA GLY A 740 0.03 -26.50 -32.67
C GLY A 740 -0.45 -26.09 -31.28
N ILE A 741 -0.90 -24.84 -31.09
CA ILE A 741 -1.42 -24.34 -29.81
C ILE A 741 -2.94 -24.60 -29.76
N PRO A 742 -3.45 -25.37 -28.78
CA PRO A 742 -4.87 -25.66 -28.68
C PRO A 742 -5.65 -24.49 -28.07
N SER A 743 -6.96 -24.44 -28.32
CA SER A 743 -7.82 -23.33 -27.88
C SER A 743 -9.17 -23.81 -27.33
N ILE A 744 -9.61 -23.21 -26.22
CA ILE A 744 -10.97 -23.29 -25.69
C ILE A 744 -11.67 -21.98 -26.02
N VAL A 745 -12.78 -22.05 -26.75
CA VAL A 745 -13.53 -20.89 -27.23
C VAL A 745 -14.91 -20.88 -26.60
N ILE A 746 -15.23 -19.87 -25.80
CA ILE A 746 -16.57 -19.66 -25.24
C ILE A 746 -17.38 -18.87 -26.26
N ASP A 747 -18.36 -19.54 -26.88
CA ASP A 747 -19.21 -18.97 -27.92
C ASP A 747 -20.61 -18.64 -27.37
N ARG A 748 -20.89 -17.34 -27.29
CA ARG A 748 -22.20 -16.79 -26.89
C ARG A 748 -23.05 -16.42 -28.11
N THR A 749 -22.42 -16.07 -29.23
CA THR A 749 -23.07 -15.46 -30.41
C THR A 749 -23.39 -16.48 -31.50
N ASN A 750 -22.99 -17.74 -31.32
CA ASN A 750 -23.00 -18.82 -32.31
C ASN A 750 -22.10 -18.54 -33.53
N THR A 751 -21.34 -17.46 -33.54
CA THR A 751 -20.57 -17.08 -34.74
C THR A 751 -19.27 -17.88 -34.88
N LEU A 752 -18.75 -18.43 -33.78
CA LEU A 752 -17.48 -19.13 -33.75
C LEU A 752 -17.62 -20.63 -34.05
N VAL A 753 -18.81 -21.22 -33.95
CA VAL A 753 -19.09 -22.63 -34.32
C VAL A 753 -18.73 -23.01 -35.78
N SER A 754 -18.52 -22.03 -36.65
CA SER A 754 -18.10 -22.22 -38.04
C SER A 754 -16.58 -22.34 -38.23
N LEU A 755 -15.78 -22.29 -37.16
CA LEU A 755 -14.33 -22.50 -37.20
C LEU A 755 -13.91 -23.84 -37.83
N GLY A 756 -14.79 -24.84 -37.86
CA GLY A 756 -14.55 -26.13 -38.50
C GLY A 756 -14.91 -26.20 -39.99
N GLU A 757 -15.51 -25.15 -40.55
CA GLU A 757 -16.09 -25.17 -41.90
C GLU A 757 -15.16 -24.55 -42.93
N GLN A 758 -15.03 -25.22 -44.08
CA GLN A 758 -14.30 -24.69 -45.22
C GLN A 758 -15.12 -23.64 -45.96
N TRP A 759 -14.44 -22.63 -46.49
CA TRP A 759 -15.07 -21.70 -47.43
C TRP A 759 -15.59 -22.45 -48.67
N PRO A 760 -16.83 -22.19 -49.13
CA PRO A 760 -17.33 -22.76 -50.39
C PRO A 760 -16.51 -22.34 -51.62
N ALA A 761 -15.96 -21.13 -51.58
CA ALA A 761 -14.98 -20.61 -52.53
C ALA A 761 -14.01 -19.68 -51.78
N PRO A 762 -12.70 -19.70 -52.10
CA PRO A 762 -11.72 -18.83 -51.46
C PRO A 762 -12.11 -17.34 -51.54
N PRO A 763 -12.01 -16.58 -50.43
CA PRO A 763 -12.17 -15.12 -50.45
C PRO A 763 -11.26 -14.45 -51.49
N THR A 764 -11.80 -13.46 -52.21
CA THR A 764 -11.08 -12.76 -53.29
C THR A 764 -9.79 -12.06 -52.85
N SER A 765 -9.66 -11.73 -51.57
CA SER A 765 -8.48 -11.09 -50.97
C SER A 765 -7.40 -12.08 -50.49
N TRP A 766 -7.64 -13.39 -50.57
CA TRP A 766 -6.67 -14.39 -50.16
C TRP A 766 -5.46 -14.43 -51.10
N THR A 767 -4.29 -14.58 -50.50
CA THR A 767 -3.06 -14.88 -51.20
C THR A 767 -2.90 -16.40 -51.38
N PRO A 768 -1.97 -16.87 -52.25
CA PRO A 768 -1.62 -18.30 -52.30
C PRO A 768 -1.19 -18.87 -50.94
N GLU A 769 -0.54 -18.06 -50.10
CA GLU A 769 -0.17 -18.42 -48.73
C GLU A 769 -1.41 -18.64 -47.84
N ASP A 770 -2.46 -17.82 -47.98
CA ASP A 770 -3.70 -18.00 -47.21
C ASP A 770 -4.45 -19.27 -47.63
N GLN A 771 -4.44 -19.60 -48.92
CA GLN A 771 -5.01 -20.85 -49.43
C GLN A 771 -4.28 -22.07 -48.85
N GLU A 772 -2.94 -22.07 -48.87
CA GLU A 772 -2.12 -23.14 -48.29
C GLU A 772 -2.35 -23.27 -46.78
N LYS A 773 -2.43 -22.13 -46.06
CA LYS A 773 -2.77 -22.11 -44.63
C LYS A 773 -4.15 -22.69 -44.36
N ALA A 774 -5.16 -22.38 -45.16
CA ALA A 774 -6.51 -22.90 -44.99
C ALA A 774 -6.55 -24.43 -45.17
N GLU A 775 -5.86 -24.95 -46.20
CA GLU A 775 -5.73 -26.38 -46.44
C GLU A 775 -5.02 -27.08 -45.28
N HIS A 776 -3.91 -26.52 -44.79
CA HIS A 776 -3.18 -27.04 -43.63
C HIS A 776 -4.04 -27.01 -42.36
N TYR A 777 -4.76 -25.91 -42.13
CA TYR A 777 -5.62 -25.73 -40.96
C TYR A 777 -6.70 -26.82 -40.88
N HIS A 778 -7.41 -27.07 -41.98
CA HIS A 778 -8.47 -28.08 -42.00
C HIS A 778 -7.94 -29.54 -42.01
N ALA A 779 -6.72 -29.78 -42.49
CA ALA A 779 -6.12 -31.11 -42.48
C ALA A 779 -5.59 -31.54 -41.10
N ASN A 780 -5.04 -30.59 -40.33
CA ASN A 780 -4.24 -30.86 -39.14
C ASN A 780 -4.87 -30.39 -37.83
N ASN A 781 -6.10 -29.87 -37.83
CA ASN A 781 -6.78 -29.44 -36.61
C ASN A 781 -8.12 -30.13 -36.42
N GLU A 782 -8.54 -30.25 -35.17
CA GLU A 782 -9.81 -30.85 -34.78
C GLU A 782 -10.68 -29.84 -34.06
N VAL A 783 -11.81 -29.51 -34.68
CA VAL A 783 -12.78 -28.56 -34.13
C VAL A 783 -13.95 -29.33 -33.53
N ILE A 784 -14.11 -29.25 -32.21
CA ILE A 784 -15.19 -29.87 -31.45
C ILE A 784 -16.12 -28.81 -30.92
N ILE A 785 -17.43 -28.97 -31.14
CA ILE A 785 -18.44 -28.08 -30.59
C ILE A 785 -19.10 -28.79 -29.41
N TRP A 786 -18.93 -28.25 -28.22
CA TRP A 786 -19.53 -28.67 -26.96
C TRP A 786 -20.77 -27.84 -26.65
N THR A 787 -21.84 -28.50 -26.23
CA THR A 787 -23.15 -27.89 -25.95
C THR A 787 -23.64 -28.31 -24.56
N PRO A 788 -23.14 -27.65 -23.48
CA PRO A 788 -23.54 -27.95 -22.11
C PRO A 788 -25.06 -27.97 -21.94
N GLY A 789 -25.59 -29.01 -21.28
CA GLY A 789 -27.02 -29.18 -21.02
C GLY A 789 -27.88 -29.59 -22.24
N GLN A 790 -27.28 -29.94 -23.38
CA GLN A 790 -27.99 -30.37 -24.59
C GLN A 790 -27.50 -31.74 -25.08
N ALA A 791 -28.33 -32.77 -24.91
CA ALA A 791 -27.99 -34.15 -25.26
C ALA A 791 -27.91 -34.42 -26.78
N ASP A 792 -28.63 -33.62 -27.59
CA ASP A 792 -28.65 -33.76 -29.05
C ASP A 792 -27.32 -33.31 -29.70
N GLY A 793 -26.47 -32.56 -28.99
CA GLY A 793 -25.14 -32.09 -29.44
C GLY A 793 -23.98 -32.83 -28.75
N ASN A 794 -22.97 -32.14 -28.23
CA ASN A 794 -21.95 -32.78 -27.38
C ASN A 794 -22.07 -32.22 -25.96
N PRO A 795 -22.83 -32.87 -25.06
CA PRO A 795 -23.03 -32.35 -23.72
C PRO A 795 -21.73 -32.36 -22.90
N LEU A 796 -21.54 -31.35 -22.04
CA LEU A 796 -20.49 -31.29 -21.02
C LEU A 796 -21.15 -31.19 -19.64
N GLN A 797 -20.65 -31.96 -18.69
CA GLN A 797 -21.12 -31.98 -17.30
C GLN A 797 -20.11 -31.37 -16.33
N LEU A 798 -20.63 -30.78 -15.25
CA LEU A 798 -19.81 -30.32 -14.15
C LEU A 798 -19.62 -31.45 -13.14
N GLU A 799 -18.37 -31.71 -12.74
CA GLU A 799 -18.09 -32.57 -11.60
C GLU A 799 -18.15 -31.71 -10.32
N PRO A 800 -19.17 -31.86 -9.46
CA PRO A 800 -19.37 -30.96 -8.32
C PRO A 800 -18.38 -31.19 -7.17
N LEU A 801 -17.65 -32.31 -7.19
CA LEU A 801 -16.75 -32.73 -6.12
C LEU A 801 -15.36 -33.04 -6.71
N PRO A 802 -14.27 -32.56 -6.11
CA PRO A 802 -12.92 -33.00 -6.47
C PRO A 802 -12.69 -34.46 -6.05
N ASP A 803 -11.71 -35.12 -6.65
CA ASP A 803 -11.25 -36.46 -6.23
C ASP A 803 -10.51 -36.38 -4.88
N LEU A 804 -11.29 -36.33 -3.80
CA LEU A 804 -10.77 -36.26 -2.43
C LEU A 804 -10.02 -37.55 -2.03
N ALA A 805 -10.32 -38.68 -2.68
CA ALA A 805 -9.77 -39.98 -2.32
C ALA A 805 -8.28 -40.10 -2.70
N SER A 806 -7.89 -39.58 -3.87
CA SER A 806 -6.47 -39.57 -4.30
C SER A 806 -5.58 -38.61 -3.50
N LEU A 807 -6.19 -37.70 -2.73
CA LEU A 807 -5.49 -36.67 -1.96
C LEU A 807 -5.29 -37.00 -0.48
N LEU A 808 -5.80 -38.14 0.02
CA LEU A 808 -5.71 -38.53 1.44
C LEU A 808 -4.27 -38.57 1.99
N GLU A 809 -3.28 -38.88 1.14
CA GLU A 809 -1.86 -38.94 1.52
C GLU A 809 -1.16 -37.57 1.52
N GLN A 810 -1.83 -36.49 1.09
CA GLN A 810 -1.27 -35.14 0.95
C GLN A 810 -2.09 -34.13 1.79
N PRO A 811 -1.78 -33.94 3.10
CA PRO A 811 -2.67 -33.27 4.05
C PRO A 811 -3.01 -31.81 3.69
N GLU A 812 -2.05 -31.05 3.16
CA GLU A 812 -2.28 -29.67 2.72
C GLU A 812 -3.22 -29.59 1.50
N LYS A 813 -3.02 -30.48 0.51
CA LYS A 813 -3.85 -30.53 -0.69
C LYS A 813 -5.24 -31.10 -0.42
N PHE A 814 -5.33 -32.07 0.50
CA PHE A 814 -6.59 -32.61 0.97
C PHE A 814 -7.46 -31.51 1.62
N GLN A 815 -6.86 -30.71 2.51
CA GLN A 815 -7.57 -29.61 3.17
C GLN A 815 -8.06 -28.55 2.17
N GLN A 816 -7.25 -28.19 1.17
CA GLN A 816 -7.67 -27.28 0.10
C GLN A 816 -8.82 -27.84 -0.75
N ALA A 817 -8.74 -29.11 -1.14
CA ALA A 817 -9.80 -29.76 -1.92
C ALA A 817 -11.11 -29.91 -1.10
N LEU A 818 -10.99 -30.13 0.21
CA LEU A 818 -12.12 -30.19 1.14
C LEU A 818 -12.82 -28.82 1.25
N GLU A 819 -12.06 -27.74 1.41
CA GLU A 819 -12.59 -26.37 1.45
C GLU A 819 -13.27 -25.98 0.12
N MET A 820 -12.70 -26.40 -1.01
CA MET A 820 -13.29 -26.20 -2.33
C MET A 820 -14.65 -26.91 -2.45
N ALA A 821 -14.71 -28.19 -2.07
CA ALA A 821 -15.97 -28.97 -2.09
C ALA A 821 -17.05 -28.36 -1.18
N GLN A 822 -16.65 -27.87 0.00
CA GLN A 822 -17.55 -27.19 0.93
C GLN A 822 -18.09 -25.88 0.33
N SER A 823 -17.22 -25.07 -0.28
CA SER A 823 -17.62 -23.81 -0.91
C SER A 823 -18.60 -24.04 -2.06
N THR A 824 -18.40 -25.08 -2.87
CA THR A 824 -19.29 -25.42 -3.98
C THR A 824 -20.67 -25.84 -3.51
N LEU A 825 -20.75 -26.68 -2.46
CA LEU A 825 -22.02 -27.25 -2.01
C LEU A 825 -22.81 -26.35 -1.04
N LYS A 826 -22.16 -25.38 -0.39
CA LYS A 826 -22.77 -24.54 0.65
C LYS A 826 -24.11 -23.92 0.25
N GLU A 827 -24.20 -23.31 -0.94
CA GLU A 827 -25.42 -22.64 -1.41
C GLU A 827 -26.61 -23.60 -1.57
N ILE A 828 -26.35 -24.89 -1.81
CA ILE A 828 -27.37 -25.92 -1.99
C ILE A 828 -27.81 -26.47 -0.63
N VAL A 829 -26.85 -26.88 0.20
CA VAL A 829 -27.15 -27.62 1.44
C VAL A 829 -27.36 -26.73 2.66
N ALA A 830 -26.71 -25.57 2.72
CA ALA A 830 -26.67 -24.65 3.85
C ALA A 830 -26.68 -23.16 3.41
N PRO A 831 -27.77 -22.68 2.77
CA PRO A 831 -27.89 -21.28 2.37
C PRO A 831 -28.05 -20.35 3.59
N GLY A 832 -27.31 -19.23 3.59
CA GLY A 832 -27.39 -18.16 4.60
C GLY A 832 -26.22 -18.11 5.60
N LYS A 833 -26.34 -17.21 6.60
CA LYS A 833 -25.34 -16.99 7.68
C LYS A 833 -26.00 -17.12 9.06
N SER A 834 -26.50 -18.32 9.39
CA SER A 834 -27.14 -18.61 10.68
C SER A 834 -26.38 -19.72 11.42
N ALA A 835 -26.53 -19.79 12.74
CA ALA A 835 -25.96 -20.91 13.53
C ALA A 835 -26.42 -22.29 13.00
N HIS A 836 -27.64 -22.38 12.46
CA HIS A 836 -28.15 -23.59 11.80
C HIS A 836 -27.39 -23.94 10.50
N SER A 837 -26.89 -22.92 9.79
CA SER A 837 -26.04 -23.09 8.61
C SER A 837 -24.65 -23.60 9.00
N ASP A 838 -24.09 -23.08 10.10
CA ASP A 838 -22.76 -23.48 10.59
C ASP A 838 -22.76 -24.95 11.02
N TYR A 839 -23.80 -25.40 11.75
CA TYR A 839 -23.96 -26.82 12.10
C TYR A 839 -24.09 -27.74 10.87
N LYS A 840 -24.74 -27.29 9.79
CA LYS A 840 -24.81 -28.06 8.53
C LYS A 840 -23.45 -28.15 7.85
N MET A 841 -22.64 -27.09 7.92
CA MET A 841 -21.27 -27.11 7.38
C MET A 841 -20.35 -28.06 8.15
N ASP A 842 -20.52 -28.17 9.47
CA ASP A 842 -19.78 -29.15 10.28
C ASP A 842 -20.14 -30.60 9.89
N VAL A 843 -21.45 -30.87 9.73
CA VAL A 843 -21.92 -32.20 9.27
C VAL A 843 -21.46 -32.51 7.84
N LEU A 844 -21.49 -31.53 6.93
CA LEU A 844 -20.97 -31.68 5.56
C LEU A 844 -19.46 -31.96 5.56
N THR A 845 -18.70 -31.28 6.43
CA THR A 845 -17.24 -31.51 6.58
C THR A 845 -16.96 -32.94 6.99
N ALA A 846 -17.68 -33.47 7.98
CA ALA A 846 -17.52 -34.84 8.43
C ALA A 846 -17.91 -35.85 7.34
N ALA A 847 -19.00 -35.59 6.62
CA ALA A 847 -19.45 -36.43 5.51
C ALA A 847 -18.46 -36.46 4.33
N LEU A 848 -17.86 -35.33 3.97
CA LEU A 848 -16.84 -35.25 2.90
C LEU A 848 -15.54 -35.99 3.27
N LYS A 849 -15.15 -35.97 4.56
CA LYS A 849 -14.02 -36.77 5.04
C LYS A 849 -14.31 -38.27 4.95
N LEU A 850 -15.53 -38.69 5.32
CA LEU A 850 -15.95 -40.09 5.13
C LEU A 850 -16.02 -40.48 3.65
N PHE A 851 -16.55 -39.59 2.81
CA PHE A 851 -16.59 -39.78 1.36
C PHE A 851 -15.19 -40.04 0.80
N ALA A 852 -14.19 -39.27 1.22
CA ALA A 852 -12.81 -39.49 0.82
C ALA A 852 -12.28 -40.87 1.29
N ILE A 853 -12.48 -41.23 2.55
CA ILE A 853 -12.03 -42.51 3.14
C ILE A 853 -12.68 -43.70 2.45
N GLN A 854 -13.98 -43.60 2.14
CA GLN A 854 -14.74 -44.63 1.42
C GLN A 854 -14.46 -44.65 -0.08
N LYS A 855 -13.56 -43.78 -0.57
CA LYS A 855 -13.24 -43.62 -2.00
C LYS A 855 -14.49 -43.33 -2.84
N GLY A 856 -15.40 -42.54 -2.29
CA GLY A 856 -16.56 -42.03 -3.02
C GLY A 856 -16.11 -41.23 -4.24
N LYS A 857 -16.87 -41.35 -5.33
CA LYS A 857 -16.52 -40.71 -6.61
C LYS A 857 -17.59 -39.75 -7.10
N THR A 858 -18.84 -39.96 -6.69
CA THR A 858 -19.99 -39.29 -7.30
C THR A 858 -20.86 -38.59 -6.26
N LEU A 859 -21.61 -37.56 -6.68
CA LEU A 859 -22.56 -36.88 -5.80
C LEU A 859 -23.62 -37.82 -5.17
N PRO A 860 -24.14 -38.84 -5.89
CA PRO A 860 -24.93 -39.92 -5.28
C PRO A 860 -24.25 -40.65 -4.11
N ASP A 861 -22.95 -40.89 -4.16
CA ASP A 861 -22.23 -41.53 -3.04
C ASP A 861 -22.22 -40.61 -1.81
N LEU A 862 -22.03 -39.30 -2.01
CA LEU A 862 -22.13 -38.32 -0.93
C LEU A 862 -23.55 -38.22 -0.37
N ILE A 863 -24.58 -38.28 -1.22
CA ILE A 863 -25.99 -38.29 -0.81
C ILE A 863 -26.29 -39.53 0.04
N ALA A 864 -25.75 -40.70 -0.33
CA ALA A 864 -25.91 -41.92 0.45
C ALA A 864 -25.31 -41.78 1.87
N ILE A 865 -24.10 -41.20 1.97
CA ILE A 865 -23.44 -40.92 3.26
C ILE A 865 -24.24 -39.92 4.10
N LEU A 866 -24.72 -38.84 3.49
CA LEU A 866 -25.54 -37.83 4.17
C LEU A 866 -26.89 -38.39 4.64
N SER A 867 -27.49 -39.30 3.87
CA SER A 867 -28.75 -39.96 4.21
C SER A 867 -28.60 -40.97 5.35
N HIS A 868 -27.43 -41.60 5.46
CA HIS A 868 -27.13 -42.63 6.45
C HIS A 868 -25.80 -42.34 7.16
N LEU A 869 -25.75 -41.25 7.91
CA LEU A 869 -24.56 -40.85 8.67
C LEU A 869 -24.20 -41.89 9.76
N PRO A 870 -22.93 -42.31 9.87
CA PRO A 870 -22.47 -43.23 10.91
C PRO A 870 -22.73 -42.73 12.34
N ALA A 871 -22.82 -43.67 13.28
CA ALA A 871 -23.09 -43.37 14.68
C ALA A 871 -21.98 -42.51 15.31
N GLU A 872 -20.72 -42.63 14.87
CA GLU A 872 -19.60 -41.84 15.44
C GLU A 872 -19.72 -40.33 15.16
N ILE A 873 -20.35 -39.92 14.06
CA ILE A 873 -20.62 -38.51 13.76
C ILE A 873 -21.85 -38.04 14.54
N SER A 874 -22.86 -38.92 14.63
CA SER A 874 -24.13 -38.65 15.31
C SER A 874 -24.00 -38.44 16.82
N THR A 875 -22.94 -38.94 17.46
CA THR A 875 -22.67 -38.73 18.89
C THR A 875 -22.04 -37.37 19.19
N SER A 876 -21.32 -36.76 18.24
CA SER A 876 -20.66 -35.46 18.40
C SER A 876 -21.60 -34.26 18.24
N ILE A 877 -22.67 -34.42 17.45
CA ILE A 877 -23.68 -33.39 17.19
C ILE A 877 -25.06 -34.02 17.36
N SER A 878 -25.81 -33.58 18.37
CA SER A 878 -27.10 -34.17 18.79
C SER A 878 -28.21 -34.21 17.71
N SER A 879 -28.02 -33.53 16.58
CA SER A 879 -28.97 -33.48 15.46
C SER A 879 -28.37 -33.85 14.09
N ALA A 880 -27.15 -34.41 14.04
CA ALA A 880 -26.44 -34.68 12.77
C ALA A 880 -27.23 -35.56 11.80
N ALA A 881 -27.88 -36.63 12.25
CA ALA A 881 -28.67 -37.51 11.37
C ALA A 881 -29.83 -36.77 10.68
N ARG A 882 -30.53 -35.89 11.40
CA ARG A 882 -31.61 -35.06 10.85
C ARG A 882 -31.07 -34.04 9.85
N LEU A 883 -29.98 -33.37 10.18
CA LEU A 883 -29.34 -32.38 9.31
C LEU A 883 -28.78 -33.03 8.04
N GLY A 884 -28.15 -34.20 8.15
CA GLY A 884 -27.66 -34.98 7.02
C GLY A 884 -28.78 -35.37 6.05
N SER A 885 -29.90 -35.89 6.56
CA SER A 885 -31.06 -36.24 5.75
C SER A 885 -31.67 -35.02 5.04
N GLU A 886 -31.76 -33.88 5.72
CA GLU A 886 -32.23 -32.62 5.09
C GLU A 886 -31.30 -32.17 3.97
N MET A 887 -29.97 -32.27 4.14
CA MET A 887 -28.99 -31.92 3.12
C MET A 887 -29.05 -32.89 1.92
N ALA A 888 -29.20 -34.20 2.16
CA ALA A 888 -29.37 -35.20 1.12
C ALA A 888 -30.62 -34.95 0.26
N GLN A 889 -31.75 -34.60 0.88
CA GLN A 889 -32.99 -34.26 0.17
C GLN A 889 -32.82 -33.03 -0.72
N ARG A 890 -32.13 -31.99 -0.24
CA ARG A 890 -31.85 -30.78 -1.04
C ARG A 890 -30.93 -31.09 -2.22
N LEU A 891 -29.88 -31.88 -2.02
CA LEU A 891 -29.00 -32.30 -3.12
C LEU A 891 -29.74 -33.15 -4.16
N GLN A 892 -30.63 -34.06 -3.73
CA GLN A 892 -31.47 -34.83 -4.66
C GLN A 892 -32.41 -33.92 -5.47
N ALA A 893 -33.03 -32.92 -4.83
CA ALA A 893 -33.88 -31.96 -5.51
C ALA A 893 -33.09 -31.13 -6.53
N GLU A 894 -31.87 -30.71 -6.18
CA GLU A 894 -31.00 -29.94 -7.09
C GLU A 894 -30.56 -30.77 -8.30
N ILE A 895 -30.18 -32.04 -8.12
CA ILE A 895 -29.82 -32.95 -9.23
C ILE A 895 -31.01 -33.14 -10.20
N GLN A 896 -32.24 -33.25 -9.69
CA GLN A 896 -33.42 -33.41 -10.54
C GLN A 896 -33.79 -32.15 -11.33
N ASN A 897 -33.51 -30.97 -10.76
CA ASN A 897 -33.90 -29.68 -11.36
C ASN A 897 -32.80 -29.08 -12.24
N ASN A 898 -31.54 -29.44 -12.03
CA ASN A 898 -30.40 -28.84 -12.70
C ASN A 898 -29.83 -29.75 -13.80
N ARG A 899 -30.08 -29.36 -15.06
CA ARG A 899 -29.69 -30.11 -16.26
C ARG A 899 -28.17 -30.26 -16.44
N LEU A 900 -27.34 -29.60 -15.62
CA LEU A 900 -25.89 -29.78 -15.62
C LEU A 900 -25.43 -31.07 -14.93
N PHE A 901 -26.32 -31.78 -14.21
CA PHE A 901 -26.04 -33.03 -13.49
C PHE A 901 -26.69 -34.29 -14.09
N TYR A 902 -27.10 -34.27 -15.37
CA TYR A 902 -27.62 -35.48 -16.02
C TYR A 902 -26.58 -36.63 -15.96
N PRO A 903 -26.93 -37.92 -16.03
CA PRO A 903 -25.94 -39.00 -15.82
C PRO A 903 -25.14 -39.46 -17.05
N GLU A 904 -25.49 -39.03 -18.28
CA GLU A 904 -24.96 -39.62 -19.53
C GLU A 904 -24.09 -38.68 -20.39
N SER A 905 -23.17 -37.90 -19.80
CA SER A 905 -22.29 -37.00 -20.57
C SER A 905 -20.88 -36.95 -20.00
N PRO A 906 -19.86 -36.65 -20.81
CA PRO A 906 -18.49 -36.53 -20.33
C PRO A 906 -18.34 -35.37 -19.32
N PHE A 907 -17.58 -35.62 -18.26
CA PHE A 907 -17.20 -34.60 -17.28
C PHE A 907 -16.29 -33.55 -17.92
N LEU A 908 -16.36 -32.32 -17.38
CA LEU A 908 -15.50 -31.21 -17.75
C LEU A 908 -14.05 -31.47 -17.32
N ASP A 909 -13.27 -32.13 -18.19
CA ASP A 909 -11.83 -32.30 -18.04
C ASP A 909 -11.08 -31.37 -19.01
N PRO A 910 -10.30 -30.38 -18.51
CA PRO A 910 -9.42 -29.57 -19.34
C PRO A 910 -8.46 -30.36 -20.24
N GLY A 911 -8.05 -31.57 -19.82
CA GLY A 911 -7.24 -32.46 -20.63
C GLY A 911 -7.91 -32.82 -21.97
N CYS A 912 -9.19 -33.17 -21.94
CA CYS A 912 -9.98 -33.45 -23.13
C CYS A 912 -10.24 -32.19 -23.98
N LEU A 913 -10.29 -31.01 -23.35
CA LEU A 913 -10.51 -29.74 -24.05
C LEU A 913 -9.26 -29.24 -24.80
N PHE A 914 -8.06 -29.66 -24.40
CA PHE A 914 -6.79 -29.25 -25.04
C PHE A 914 -6.09 -30.33 -25.89
N LYS A 915 -6.41 -31.63 -25.72
CA LYS A 915 -5.75 -32.72 -26.46
C LYS A 915 -6.55 -33.16 -27.70
N GLY A 916 -5.88 -33.17 -28.87
CA GLY A 916 -6.40 -33.75 -30.11
C GLY A 916 -6.37 -35.28 -30.10
N THR A 917 -7.12 -35.94 -30.98
CA THR A 917 -7.16 -37.43 -31.06
C THR A 917 -5.82 -38.06 -31.45
N SER A 918 -4.87 -37.25 -31.94
CA SER A 918 -3.50 -37.66 -32.25
C SER A 918 -2.52 -36.56 -31.88
N ALA A 919 -1.29 -36.94 -31.52
CA ALA A 919 -0.25 -36.01 -31.04
C ALA A 919 0.13 -34.89 -32.04
N ASN A 920 -0.23 -35.04 -33.33
CA ASN A 920 0.07 -34.07 -34.38
C ASN A 920 -1.11 -33.15 -34.73
N ARG A 921 -2.27 -33.29 -34.07
CA ARG A 921 -3.45 -32.46 -34.35
C ARG A 921 -3.77 -31.51 -33.21
N SER A 922 -3.87 -30.21 -33.49
CA SER A 922 -4.27 -29.23 -32.48
C SER A 922 -5.77 -29.30 -32.22
N ARG A 923 -6.17 -29.15 -30.95
CA ARG A 923 -7.57 -29.17 -30.51
C ARG A 923 -8.14 -27.75 -30.44
N ILE A 924 -9.30 -27.57 -31.04
CA ILE A 924 -10.12 -26.36 -30.90
C ILE A 924 -11.47 -26.78 -30.29
N SER A 925 -11.66 -26.50 -29.01
CA SER A 925 -12.87 -26.82 -28.26
C SER A 925 -13.77 -25.61 -28.15
N ILE A 926 -14.87 -25.58 -28.90
CA ILE A 926 -15.86 -24.49 -28.89
C ILE A 926 -16.98 -24.87 -27.92
N ILE A 927 -17.12 -24.13 -26.82
CA ILE A 927 -18.17 -24.31 -25.84
C ILE A 927 -19.30 -23.31 -26.14
N ASN A 928 -20.40 -23.81 -26.68
CA ASN A 928 -21.57 -23.01 -27.00
C ASN A 928 -22.55 -22.95 -25.82
N LEU A 929 -22.79 -21.75 -25.30
CA LEU A 929 -23.60 -21.54 -24.08
C LEU A 929 -25.11 -21.43 -24.33
N ALA A 930 -25.58 -21.46 -25.59
CA ALA A 930 -27.00 -21.34 -25.95
C ALA A 930 -27.85 -22.54 -25.47
N GLY A 931 -27.19 -23.61 -25.03
CA GLY A 931 -27.81 -24.78 -24.42
C GLY A 931 -28.32 -24.55 -23.00
N LEU A 932 -27.79 -23.54 -22.29
CA LEU A 932 -28.12 -23.24 -20.91
C LEU A 932 -29.29 -22.23 -20.83
N PRO A 933 -30.24 -22.43 -19.89
CA PRO A 933 -31.54 -21.74 -19.92
C PRO A 933 -31.47 -20.24 -19.59
N ASP A 934 -30.50 -19.82 -18.79
CA ASP A 934 -30.38 -18.45 -18.30
C ASP A 934 -28.91 -18.06 -18.05
N LEU A 935 -28.68 -16.74 -17.92
CA LEU A 935 -27.35 -16.18 -17.71
C LEU A 935 -26.71 -16.63 -16.39
N LYS A 936 -27.49 -16.86 -15.32
CA LYS A 936 -26.96 -17.32 -14.04
C LYS A 936 -26.37 -18.73 -14.18
N THR A 937 -27.05 -19.62 -14.89
CA THR A 937 -26.56 -20.97 -15.19
C THR A 937 -25.31 -20.93 -16.08
N GLN A 938 -25.26 -20.02 -17.06
CA GLN A 938 -24.06 -19.79 -17.88
C GLN A 938 -22.85 -19.32 -17.04
N GLN A 939 -23.07 -18.35 -16.14
CA GLN A 939 -22.05 -17.86 -15.22
C GLN A 939 -21.57 -18.96 -14.25
N GLN A 940 -22.47 -19.82 -13.76
CA GLN A 940 -22.09 -20.95 -12.92
C GLN A 940 -21.22 -21.97 -13.66
N PHE A 941 -21.57 -22.29 -14.90
CA PHE A 941 -20.76 -23.18 -15.75
C PHE A 941 -19.35 -22.60 -15.97
N LEU A 942 -19.25 -21.31 -16.34
CA LEU A 942 -17.96 -20.65 -16.53
C LEU A 942 -17.15 -20.51 -15.24
N ASN A 943 -17.82 -20.31 -14.10
CA ASN A 943 -17.15 -20.30 -12.80
C ASN A 943 -16.45 -21.63 -12.55
N GLN A 944 -17.16 -22.73 -12.77
CA GLN A 944 -16.59 -24.06 -12.59
C GLN A 944 -15.48 -24.35 -13.59
N LEU A 945 -15.64 -23.95 -14.85
CA LEU A 945 -14.58 -24.05 -15.86
C LEU A 945 -13.33 -23.27 -15.43
N ALA A 946 -13.48 -22.06 -14.89
CA ALA A 946 -12.36 -21.26 -14.42
C ALA A 946 -11.62 -21.91 -13.26
N ILE A 947 -12.35 -22.48 -12.29
CA ILE A 947 -11.78 -23.21 -11.15
C ILE A 947 -11.03 -24.47 -11.64
N THR A 948 -11.66 -25.27 -12.50
CA THR A 948 -11.07 -26.51 -13.00
C THR A 948 -9.83 -26.23 -13.86
N LEU A 949 -9.87 -25.21 -14.72
CA LEU A 949 -8.71 -24.76 -15.49
C LEU A 949 -7.58 -24.25 -14.59
N LEU A 950 -7.89 -23.46 -13.56
CA LEU A 950 -6.91 -22.97 -12.60
C LEU A 950 -6.21 -24.12 -11.86
N GLY A 951 -6.96 -25.14 -11.46
CA GLY A 951 -6.40 -26.36 -10.88
C GLY A 951 -5.50 -27.11 -11.87
N TRP A 952 -5.93 -27.22 -13.12
CA TRP A 952 -5.19 -27.94 -14.16
C TRP A 952 -3.87 -27.28 -14.52
N ILE A 953 -3.84 -25.95 -14.74
CA ILE A 953 -2.61 -25.21 -15.09
C ILE A 953 -1.58 -25.16 -13.95
N LYS A 954 -2.02 -25.27 -12.70
CA LYS A 954 -1.14 -25.41 -11.53
C LYS A 954 -0.41 -26.75 -11.50
N GLN A 955 -0.99 -27.78 -12.10
CA GLN A 955 -0.44 -29.13 -12.15
C GLN A 955 0.31 -29.41 -13.46
N HIS A 956 0.01 -28.66 -14.51
CA HIS A 956 0.59 -28.79 -15.84
C HIS A 956 1.16 -27.42 -16.25
N SER A 957 2.34 -27.06 -15.73
CA SER A 957 3.01 -25.79 -16.04
C SER A 957 3.76 -25.84 -17.37
N ALA A 958 3.91 -24.68 -18.02
CA ALA A 958 4.47 -24.59 -19.36
C ALA A 958 5.95 -24.97 -19.39
N SER A 959 6.36 -25.65 -20.46
CA SER A 959 7.77 -25.93 -20.69
C SER A 959 8.49 -24.67 -21.18
N PRO A 960 9.78 -24.46 -20.86
CA PRO A 960 10.54 -23.31 -21.37
C PRO A 960 10.61 -23.24 -22.91
N SER A 961 10.45 -24.38 -23.60
CA SER A 961 10.44 -24.47 -25.07
C SER A 961 9.10 -24.13 -25.72
N MET A 962 8.01 -24.12 -24.95
CA MET A 962 6.65 -23.87 -25.46
C MET A 962 5.89 -23.09 -24.36
N PRO A 963 6.02 -21.75 -24.34
CA PRO A 963 5.53 -20.93 -23.23
C PRO A 963 4.00 -20.85 -23.18
N VAL A 964 3.31 -21.13 -24.29
CA VAL A 964 1.84 -21.08 -24.39
C VAL A 964 1.30 -22.49 -24.57
N GLN A 965 0.70 -23.07 -23.53
CA GLN A 965 0.10 -24.41 -23.59
C GLN A 965 -1.29 -24.44 -24.23
N GLY A 966 -1.98 -23.29 -24.27
CA GLY A 966 -3.27 -23.16 -24.91
C GLY A 966 -3.89 -21.79 -24.69
N PHE A 967 -5.01 -21.52 -25.37
CA PHE A 967 -5.80 -20.31 -25.18
C PHE A 967 -7.16 -20.59 -24.54
N LEU A 968 -7.65 -19.66 -23.71
CA LEU A 968 -9.06 -19.53 -23.37
C LEU A 968 -9.58 -18.20 -23.93
N ILE A 969 -10.61 -18.29 -24.77
CA ILE A 969 -11.15 -17.17 -25.55
C ILE A 969 -12.59 -16.93 -25.13
N LEU A 970 -12.91 -15.71 -24.73
CA LEU A 970 -14.26 -15.30 -24.34
C LEU A 970 -14.82 -14.28 -25.34
N ASP A 971 -15.81 -14.70 -26.13
CA ASP A 971 -16.61 -13.79 -26.94
C ASP A 971 -17.69 -13.10 -26.08
N GLU A 972 -17.80 -11.78 -26.20
CA GLU A 972 -18.70 -10.94 -25.39
C GLU A 972 -18.58 -11.17 -23.88
N ALA A 973 -17.41 -10.83 -23.33
CA ALA A 973 -17.09 -11.10 -21.92
C ALA A 973 -17.83 -10.21 -20.90
N GLU A 974 -18.60 -9.20 -21.32
CA GLU A 974 -19.30 -8.25 -20.43
C GLU A 974 -20.30 -8.90 -19.48
N ASP A 975 -20.98 -9.95 -19.94
CA ASP A 975 -21.97 -10.67 -19.14
C ASP A 975 -21.36 -11.61 -18.09
N PHE A 976 -20.07 -11.94 -18.24
CA PHE A 976 -19.35 -12.86 -17.35
C PHE A 976 -18.44 -12.12 -16.38
N ILE A 977 -17.84 -11.02 -16.83
CA ILE A 977 -16.89 -10.22 -16.06
C ILE A 977 -17.31 -8.73 -16.09
N PRO A 978 -18.49 -8.38 -15.53
CA PRO A 978 -19.02 -7.03 -15.61
C PRO A 978 -18.22 -6.02 -14.76
N ALA A 979 -18.33 -4.74 -15.10
CA ALA A 979 -17.65 -3.63 -14.43
C ALA A 979 -18.01 -3.49 -12.94
N GLU A 980 -19.28 -3.24 -12.64
CA GLU A 980 -19.74 -2.83 -11.29
C GLU A 980 -20.29 -4.01 -10.48
N GLN A 981 -20.99 -4.94 -11.13
CA GLN A 981 -21.68 -6.04 -10.46
C GLN A 981 -20.71 -7.19 -10.17
N SER A 982 -20.98 -7.93 -9.09
CA SER A 982 -20.29 -9.19 -8.78
C SER A 982 -21.07 -10.34 -9.39
N THR A 983 -20.42 -11.16 -10.23
CA THR A 983 -21.01 -12.41 -10.76
C THR A 983 -20.30 -13.61 -10.12
N PRO A 984 -20.95 -14.78 -10.05
CA PRO A 984 -20.32 -15.97 -9.48
C PRO A 984 -19.01 -16.38 -10.16
N CYS A 985 -18.83 -16.06 -11.46
CA CYS A 985 -17.61 -16.41 -12.21
C CYS A 985 -16.55 -15.31 -12.27
N LYS A 986 -16.90 -14.03 -12.05
CA LYS A 986 -15.98 -12.89 -12.18
C LYS A 986 -14.72 -13.08 -11.35
N ASP A 987 -14.85 -13.41 -10.07
CA ASP A 987 -13.70 -13.54 -9.17
C ASP A 987 -12.75 -14.66 -9.57
N ASN A 988 -13.28 -15.81 -10.01
CA ASN A 988 -12.45 -16.94 -10.40
C ASN A 988 -11.89 -16.82 -11.81
N LEU A 989 -12.58 -16.13 -12.73
CA LEU A 989 -12.02 -15.74 -14.02
C LEU A 989 -10.88 -14.73 -13.85
N LEU A 990 -11.01 -13.77 -12.92
CA LEU A 990 -9.93 -12.83 -12.58
C LEU A 990 -8.74 -13.53 -11.91
N LYS A 991 -8.98 -14.48 -10.99
CA LYS A 991 -7.91 -15.31 -10.40
C LYS A 991 -7.23 -16.21 -11.43
N LEU A 992 -8.00 -16.80 -12.35
CA LEU A 992 -7.45 -17.56 -13.47
C LEU A 992 -6.57 -16.66 -14.32
N ALA A 993 -7.02 -15.42 -14.56
CA ALA A 993 -6.25 -14.40 -15.23
C ALA A 993 -4.91 -14.13 -14.55
N GLU A 994 -4.89 -13.86 -13.24
CA GLU A 994 -3.67 -13.56 -12.49
C GLU A 994 -2.63 -14.70 -12.56
N TYR A 995 -3.09 -15.95 -12.67
CA TYR A 995 -2.20 -17.13 -12.71
C TYR A 995 -1.88 -17.62 -14.13
N ALA A 996 -2.64 -17.22 -15.15
CA ALA A 996 -2.52 -17.67 -16.53
C ALA A 996 -1.11 -17.51 -17.12
N PRO A 997 -0.39 -16.38 -16.89
CA PRO A 997 0.98 -16.20 -17.37
C PRO A 997 1.96 -17.26 -16.86
N THR A 998 1.86 -17.64 -15.57
CA THR A 998 2.69 -18.68 -14.95
C THR A 998 2.28 -20.09 -15.41
N GLY A 999 0.99 -20.29 -15.64
CA GLY A 999 0.44 -21.54 -16.18
C GLY A 999 0.62 -21.73 -17.69
N GLY A 1000 1.12 -20.72 -18.41
CA GLY A 1000 1.19 -20.71 -19.87
C GLY A 1000 -0.16 -20.78 -20.57
N LEU A 1001 -1.23 -20.29 -19.94
CA LEU A 1001 -2.56 -20.18 -20.56
C LEU A 1001 -2.74 -18.75 -21.08
N GLY A 1002 -2.92 -18.58 -22.39
CA GLY A 1002 -3.24 -17.28 -22.97
C GLY A 1002 -4.72 -16.96 -22.83
N LEU A 1003 -5.06 -15.73 -22.43
CA LEU A 1003 -6.45 -15.30 -22.30
C LEU A 1003 -6.78 -14.22 -23.32
N VAL A 1004 -7.85 -14.43 -24.09
CA VAL A 1004 -8.35 -13.46 -25.08
C VAL A 1004 -9.78 -13.08 -24.72
N PHE A 1005 -10.03 -11.79 -24.54
CA PHE A 1005 -11.35 -11.26 -24.25
C PHE A 1005 -11.79 -10.33 -25.37
N SER A 1006 -13.06 -10.43 -25.75
CA SER A 1006 -13.63 -9.50 -26.72
C SER A 1006 -14.91 -8.85 -26.19
N THR A 1007 -15.12 -7.58 -26.52
CA THR A 1007 -16.31 -6.83 -26.14
C THR A 1007 -16.60 -5.71 -27.10
N GLN A 1008 -17.89 -5.40 -27.24
CA GLN A 1008 -18.35 -4.20 -27.93
C GLN A 1008 -18.32 -2.96 -27.03
N ASN A 1009 -18.50 -3.13 -25.71
CA ASN A 1009 -18.59 -2.04 -24.76
C ASN A 1009 -17.49 -2.14 -23.69
N PRO A 1010 -16.33 -1.50 -23.90
CA PRO A 1010 -15.22 -1.55 -22.93
C PRO A 1010 -15.62 -1.08 -21.53
N LYS A 1011 -16.54 -0.12 -21.40
CA LYS A 1011 -17.01 0.38 -20.09
C LYS A 1011 -17.78 -0.69 -19.28
N ASN A 1012 -18.34 -1.71 -19.93
CA ASN A 1012 -19.16 -2.74 -19.28
C ASN A 1012 -18.35 -3.91 -18.71
N ILE A 1013 -17.08 -4.06 -19.08
CA ILE A 1013 -16.19 -5.11 -18.56
C ILE A 1013 -15.41 -4.61 -17.34
N ALA A 1014 -15.03 -5.54 -16.47
CA ALA A 1014 -14.21 -5.26 -15.29
C ALA A 1014 -12.91 -4.52 -15.63
N PRO A 1015 -12.52 -3.53 -14.81
CA PRO A 1015 -11.26 -2.77 -14.94
C PRO A 1015 -10.06 -3.55 -15.40
N PRO A 1016 -9.67 -4.60 -14.67
CA PRO A 1016 -8.34 -5.17 -14.82
C PRO A 1016 -8.20 -5.83 -16.19
N ILE A 1017 -9.29 -6.35 -16.75
CA ILE A 1017 -9.25 -7.10 -18.00
C ILE A 1017 -8.95 -6.20 -19.19
N ILE A 1018 -9.38 -4.93 -19.16
CA ILE A 1018 -9.12 -4.00 -20.27
C ILE A 1018 -7.82 -3.23 -20.00
N SER A 1019 -7.63 -2.66 -18.80
CA SER A 1019 -6.46 -1.83 -18.50
C SER A 1019 -5.15 -2.62 -18.56
N ASP A 1020 -5.16 -3.88 -18.11
CA ASP A 1020 -3.95 -4.67 -17.90
C ASP A 1020 -3.63 -5.55 -19.12
N CYS A 1021 -4.32 -5.36 -20.26
CA CYS A 1021 -4.04 -6.08 -21.49
C CYS A 1021 -2.68 -5.68 -22.09
N PHE A 1022 -1.79 -6.67 -22.19
CA PHE A 1022 -0.50 -6.53 -22.85
C PHE A 1022 -0.69 -6.32 -24.34
N THR A 1023 -1.62 -7.06 -24.95
CA THR A 1023 -2.00 -6.90 -26.37
C THR A 1023 -3.43 -6.36 -26.46
N GLN A 1024 -3.63 -5.28 -27.21
CA GLN A 1024 -4.96 -4.71 -27.44
C GLN A 1024 -5.21 -4.46 -28.93
N PHE A 1025 -6.43 -4.77 -29.36
CA PHE A 1025 -6.97 -4.42 -30.67
C PHE A 1025 -8.14 -3.47 -30.50
N ALA A 1026 -8.12 -2.37 -31.25
CA ALA A 1026 -9.19 -1.40 -31.33
C ALA A 1026 -9.73 -1.31 -32.75
N GLY A 1027 -10.96 -1.75 -32.97
CA GLY A 1027 -11.62 -1.73 -34.28
C GLY A 1027 -12.58 -0.56 -34.43
N LYS A 1028 -13.21 -0.47 -35.60
CA LYS A 1028 -14.24 0.54 -35.89
C LYS A 1028 -15.31 0.59 -34.79
N ALA A 1029 -15.63 1.79 -34.32
CA ALA A 1029 -16.73 2.05 -33.39
C ALA A 1029 -17.47 3.34 -33.79
N SER A 1030 -18.80 3.33 -33.71
CA SER A 1030 -19.65 4.48 -34.07
C SER A 1030 -20.27 5.20 -32.88
N ALA A 1031 -20.41 4.52 -31.74
CA ALA A 1031 -20.99 5.13 -30.54
C ALA A 1031 -19.95 6.02 -29.84
N PRO A 1032 -20.25 7.30 -29.53
CA PRO A 1032 -19.30 8.22 -28.91
C PRO A 1032 -18.67 7.69 -27.63
N ALA A 1033 -19.46 7.05 -26.76
CA ALA A 1033 -18.98 6.48 -25.51
C ALA A 1033 -17.98 5.32 -25.70
N ILE A 1034 -18.09 4.56 -26.80
CA ILE A 1034 -17.16 3.48 -27.14
C ILE A 1034 -15.89 4.08 -27.76
N ILE A 1035 -16.04 5.06 -28.67
CA ILE A 1035 -14.91 5.77 -29.29
C ILE A 1035 -14.06 6.46 -28.22
N GLU A 1036 -14.69 7.16 -27.30
CA GLU A 1036 -14.03 7.84 -26.18
C GLU A 1036 -13.30 6.83 -25.29
N ALA A 1037 -13.94 5.71 -24.93
CA ALA A 1037 -13.29 4.66 -24.15
C ALA A 1037 -12.09 4.04 -24.89
N ILE A 1038 -12.17 3.81 -26.19
CA ILE A 1038 -11.05 3.28 -26.98
C ILE A 1038 -9.91 4.32 -27.05
N ARG A 1039 -10.23 5.60 -27.30
CA ARG A 1039 -9.25 6.70 -27.34
C ARG A 1039 -8.56 6.88 -25.99
N GLU A 1040 -9.30 6.87 -24.89
CA GLU A 1040 -8.73 6.91 -23.54
C GLU A 1040 -7.70 5.79 -23.35
N GLN A 1041 -8.02 4.54 -23.76
CA GLN A 1041 -7.11 3.41 -23.62
C GLN A 1041 -5.83 3.54 -24.46
N PHE A 1042 -5.93 4.04 -25.69
CA PHE A 1042 -4.79 4.09 -26.62
C PHE A 1042 -3.96 5.39 -26.49
N LYS A 1043 -4.55 6.50 -26.01
CA LYS A 1043 -3.85 7.76 -25.72
C LYS A 1043 -2.75 7.59 -24.68
N ILE A 1044 -3.01 6.78 -23.65
CA ILE A 1044 -2.05 6.43 -22.59
C ILE A 1044 -0.85 5.66 -23.17
N ARG A 1045 -1.06 4.99 -24.30
CA ARG A 1045 -0.08 4.15 -25.00
C ARG A 1045 0.64 4.90 -26.12
N GLY A 1046 0.56 6.23 -26.14
CA GLY A 1046 1.30 7.09 -27.08
C GLY A 1046 0.65 7.26 -28.45
N GLY A 1047 -0.63 6.92 -28.60
CA GLY A 1047 -1.38 7.03 -29.85
C GLY A 1047 -2.29 8.26 -29.94
N GLU A 1048 -2.54 8.72 -31.18
CA GLU A 1048 -3.54 9.75 -31.53
C GLU A 1048 -4.59 9.14 -32.48
N GLU A 1049 -5.55 8.38 -31.92
CA GLU A 1049 -6.55 7.62 -32.68
C GLU A 1049 -7.81 8.44 -33.05
N ASP A 1050 -7.62 9.50 -33.82
CA ASP A 1050 -8.73 10.38 -34.22
C ASP A 1050 -9.69 9.72 -35.22
N ASP A 1051 -9.27 8.71 -35.97
CA ASP A 1051 -10.02 8.13 -37.08
C ASP A 1051 -10.70 6.77 -36.81
N ILE A 1052 -10.80 6.34 -35.54
CA ILE A 1052 -11.58 5.15 -35.12
C ILE A 1052 -12.99 5.06 -35.76
N PRO A 1053 -13.76 6.16 -35.87
CA PRO A 1053 -15.11 6.10 -36.46
C PRO A 1053 -15.12 5.78 -37.96
N VAL A 1054 -14.04 6.09 -38.66
CA VAL A 1054 -13.91 5.94 -40.12
C VAL A 1054 -13.04 4.75 -40.53
N LEU A 1055 -12.49 3.99 -39.58
CA LEU A 1055 -11.82 2.72 -39.87
C LEU A 1055 -12.71 1.79 -40.70
N GLU A 1056 -12.09 1.08 -41.65
CA GLU A 1056 -12.77 0.04 -42.42
C GLU A 1056 -12.90 -1.25 -41.59
N ALA A 1057 -13.88 -2.08 -41.93
CA ALA A 1057 -14.03 -3.38 -41.29
C ALA A 1057 -12.80 -4.26 -41.60
N GLY A 1058 -12.23 -4.90 -40.58
CA GLY A 1058 -10.99 -5.67 -40.71
C GLY A 1058 -9.72 -4.84 -40.51
N HIS A 1059 -9.83 -3.51 -40.34
CA HIS A 1059 -8.73 -2.65 -39.91
C HIS A 1059 -8.82 -2.36 -38.41
N PHE A 1060 -7.70 -2.54 -37.73
CA PHE A 1060 -7.60 -2.35 -36.28
C PHE A 1060 -6.38 -1.51 -35.94
N TYR A 1061 -6.47 -0.75 -34.87
CA TYR A 1061 -5.29 -0.34 -34.13
C TYR A 1061 -4.81 -1.51 -33.28
N LEU A 1062 -3.53 -1.84 -33.38
CA LEU A 1062 -2.86 -2.85 -32.57
C LEU A 1062 -1.81 -2.16 -31.71
N HIS A 1063 -1.84 -2.47 -30.43
CA HIS A 1063 -0.74 -2.20 -29.52
C HIS A 1063 -0.38 -3.49 -28.79
N THR A 1064 0.91 -3.80 -28.69
CA THR A 1064 1.42 -4.83 -27.77
C THR A 1064 2.61 -4.27 -27.01
N GLU A 1065 2.87 -4.78 -25.80
CA GLU A 1065 3.99 -4.33 -24.99
C GLU A 1065 5.33 -4.45 -25.74
N GLY A 1066 6.14 -3.39 -25.66
CA GLY A 1066 7.36 -3.25 -26.45
C GLY A 1066 7.19 -2.44 -27.74
N MET A 1067 5.96 -2.12 -28.16
CA MET A 1067 5.71 -1.15 -29.24
C MET A 1067 5.71 0.29 -28.70
N PRO A 1068 6.37 1.25 -29.37
CA PRO A 1068 6.44 2.63 -28.92
C PRO A 1068 5.11 3.38 -29.06
N ALA A 1069 4.25 2.97 -30.00
CA ALA A 1069 2.94 3.53 -30.24
C ALA A 1069 2.02 2.51 -30.92
N PRO A 1070 0.70 2.67 -30.86
CA PRO A 1070 -0.24 1.82 -31.58
C PRO A 1070 -0.10 1.97 -33.11
N VAL A 1071 -0.21 0.86 -33.82
CA VAL A 1071 -0.09 0.81 -35.28
C VAL A 1071 -1.36 0.30 -35.93
N LYS A 1072 -1.71 0.86 -37.09
CA LYS A 1072 -2.84 0.38 -37.88
C LYS A 1072 -2.47 -0.90 -38.61
N VAL A 1073 -3.27 -1.94 -38.41
CA VAL A 1073 -3.07 -3.25 -39.02
C VAL A 1073 -4.31 -3.68 -39.79
N ALA A 1074 -4.09 -4.29 -40.94
CA ALA A 1074 -5.11 -4.98 -41.70
C ALA A 1074 -5.09 -6.47 -41.36
N ILE A 1075 -6.24 -6.97 -40.91
CA ILE A 1075 -6.43 -8.37 -40.54
C ILE A 1075 -6.91 -9.15 -41.78
N PRO A 1076 -6.21 -10.22 -42.19
CA PRO A 1076 -6.66 -11.08 -43.27
C PRO A 1076 -8.00 -11.73 -42.95
N TRP A 1077 -8.75 -12.12 -43.98
CA TRP A 1077 -9.92 -12.98 -43.80
C TRP A 1077 -9.54 -14.29 -43.10
N CYS A 1078 -10.41 -14.77 -42.22
CA CYS A 1078 -10.24 -16.04 -41.52
C CYS A 1078 -10.23 -17.22 -42.51
N LEU A 1079 -9.46 -18.25 -42.18
CA LEU A 1079 -9.26 -19.48 -42.96
C LEU A 1079 -10.51 -20.35 -43.00
N SER A 1080 -11.35 -20.28 -41.97
CA SER A 1080 -12.64 -20.94 -41.86
C SER A 1080 -13.78 -20.05 -42.36
N TYR A 1081 -14.86 -20.68 -42.84
CA TYR A 1081 -16.02 -20.00 -43.40
C TYR A 1081 -16.64 -19.02 -42.40
N HIS A 1082 -16.85 -17.77 -42.82
CA HIS A 1082 -17.54 -16.75 -42.04
C HIS A 1082 -18.94 -16.50 -42.63
N PRO A 1083 -20.01 -17.07 -42.03
CA PRO A 1083 -21.36 -16.91 -42.57
C PRO A 1083 -21.88 -15.47 -42.37
N PRO A 1084 -22.76 -14.98 -43.26
CA PRO A 1084 -23.34 -13.63 -43.16
C PRO A 1084 -24.26 -13.47 -41.95
N HIS A 1085 -24.83 -14.57 -41.45
CA HIS A 1085 -25.68 -14.60 -40.27
C HIS A 1085 -25.26 -15.74 -39.33
N PRO A 1086 -25.39 -15.57 -38.01
CA PRO A 1086 -25.11 -16.64 -37.07
C PRO A 1086 -26.03 -17.86 -37.32
N PRO A 1087 -25.50 -19.10 -37.25
CA PRO A 1087 -26.28 -20.32 -37.34
C PRO A 1087 -27.39 -20.39 -36.28
N GLU A 1088 -28.54 -20.93 -36.67
CA GLU A 1088 -29.64 -21.20 -35.74
C GLU A 1088 -29.26 -22.31 -34.74
N LYS A 1089 -29.92 -22.34 -33.58
CA LYS A 1089 -29.64 -23.33 -32.52
C LYS A 1089 -29.72 -24.78 -33.01
N ALA A 1090 -30.67 -25.10 -33.89
CA ALA A 1090 -30.81 -26.44 -34.48
C ALA A 1090 -29.59 -26.81 -35.35
N GLU A 1091 -29.05 -25.84 -36.08
CA GLU A 1091 -27.86 -26.02 -36.90
C GLU A 1091 -26.61 -26.20 -36.04
N VAL A 1092 -26.47 -25.43 -34.95
CA VAL A 1092 -25.40 -25.60 -33.95
C VAL A 1092 -25.40 -27.01 -33.37
N LEU A 1093 -26.57 -27.53 -32.97
CA LEU A 1093 -26.70 -28.89 -32.44
C LEU A 1093 -26.31 -29.95 -33.48
N LYS A 1094 -26.73 -29.78 -34.74
CA LYS A 1094 -26.36 -30.68 -35.83
C LYS A 1094 -24.85 -30.70 -36.07
N ARG A 1095 -24.19 -29.53 -36.04
CA ARG A 1095 -22.73 -29.40 -36.15
C ARG A 1095 -22.02 -30.04 -34.95
N ALA A 1096 -22.51 -29.81 -33.74
CA ALA A 1096 -22.01 -30.46 -32.53
C ALA A 1096 -22.10 -31.98 -32.64
N ALA A 1097 -23.27 -32.52 -33.00
CA ALA A 1097 -23.45 -33.95 -33.22
C ALA A 1097 -22.50 -34.52 -34.29
N ALA A 1098 -22.23 -33.79 -35.37
CA ALA A 1098 -21.28 -34.21 -36.40
C ALA A 1098 -19.84 -34.31 -35.88
N SER A 1099 -19.45 -33.45 -34.93
CA SER A 1099 -18.12 -33.50 -34.29
C SER A 1099 -17.99 -34.59 -33.20
N ARG A 1100 -19.08 -35.26 -32.82
CA ARG A 1100 -19.14 -36.22 -31.69
C ARG A 1100 -18.15 -37.39 -31.82
N LEU A 1101 -17.92 -37.91 -33.02
CA LEU A 1101 -16.98 -39.01 -33.26
C LEU A 1101 -15.52 -38.62 -32.94
N GLN A 1102 -15.18 -37.34 -33.10
CA GLN A 1102 -13.87 -36.80 -32.75
C GLN A 1102 -13.79 -36.43 -31.26
N ALA A 1103 -14.93 -36.24 -30.60
CA ALA A 1103 -15.03 -35.93 -29.17
C ALA A 1103 -14.96 -37.17 -28.26
N GLN A 1104 -15.33 -38.36 -28.77
CA GLN A 1104 -15.42 -39.60 -27.98
C GLN A 1104 -14.14 -40.46 -27.97
N ASN A 1105 -13.12 -40.14 -28.78
CA ASN A 1105 -11.80 -40.80 -28.80
C ASN A 1105 -10.69 -39.77 -28.51
N PRO A 1106 -10.52 -39.32 -27.25
CA PRO A 1106 -9.45 -38.40 -26.87
C PRO A 1106 -8.05 -39.00 -26.97
#